data_AF-A0A1I5PJ17-F1
#
_entry.id   AF-A0A1I5PJ17-F1
#
_cell.length_a   1.000
_cell.length_b   1.000
_cell.length_c   1.000
_cell.angle_alpha   90.00
_cell.angle_beta   90.00
_cell.angle_gamma   90.00
#
_symmetry.space_group_name_H-M   'P 1'
#
loop_
_entity.id
_entity.type
_entity.pdbx_description
1 polymer ?
#
loop_
_entity_poly.entity_id
_entity_poly.type
_entity_poly.pdbx_seq_one_letter_code
_entity_poly.pdbx_strand_id
1 'polypeptide(L)'
;MLNLRPLLLIGSMAVCLPGIAQKKTTKSQPGPATDVAVKSSQKAVTLPAPEKVTSAEGITEYKLANGLRVLLFPDPSKQTVTVNITYLVGSRNEGYGETGMSHLLEHLVFKGTPKHQNIPQELTSHGARPNGTTWNDRTNYFETFAATDENLEWALDLESDRMINSYIAKKDLDTEMTVVRNEFEMGENDPGSILLERVFSTAYLWHNYGNSTIGARSDIEKVPIENLQAYYHKYYQPDNAVLLVAGKIDPDKVLKMVNEKFGVIPRPARKLDLTHTEEPTQDGERQVTLRRTGDVQYVITGYHIPSALHPDYVVSDIMLDILTDAPSGRLYKALIDTKLATQQYGGSFQTKEPSLAFFGAEILKDKSIDSVKTVLIDVVENFGKTAPTKEEVDRSITKQLKNIDLLLNNTERVGTFLSEFIALGDWRMIFYLRDQYKKVKPEDVQKVAQKYLRTSNRTLGLFYPTEKPERAEIPEAQDVTTLLKDFKGGTGVAQGEVFDPSPSNIDSRTVKSDIGGVKLSLLQKKTRGNVVNANLTLRFGDEKSLTGKSVIADYTADLLTKGTTKHTRQEWKDELDKLKARVNFTGGPTQVNITIETTKENFPAALKLVVEALKEPVFPADELEKLRQENISALETQKSDPQGKVTDAMAELLRFYPKGHPNYQSTIDEKLVDYKAVKLDEVKQFYKDFYGASNAILSVVGDFDEKALKDIVTADFSNWKSPKPFTRVANPYHEVKAQNKSVEAPDKANAFFIAIQPLKISETDPDYAALTMANYMLGGGFLNSRLATRIRQKEGISYGVGSQLSAHPIDNSGTFLTYAIYAPENAARLEAAFKEEMEKTLKDGFTATELEEARKGYLQSRQVGRAQDNALSGKLANYAYLNRTLKWDEDFENKIKALTPESILTAMRKNIDLSKISILKSGDFEGAAKKAAEKKTQTGAMEGAPKKD
;
A
#
# COMPACT_ATOMS: atom_id res chain seq x y z
N MET A 1 6.78 -4.02 36.36
CA MET A 1 8.24 -3.80 36.54
C MET A 1 8.94 -5.12 36.25
N LEU A 2 9.14 -5.39 34.96
CA LEU A 2 9.80 -6.59 34.47
C LEU A 2 11.24 -6.63 34.99
N ASN A 3 11.61 -7.77 35.55
CA ASN A 3 12.97 -8.11 35.92
C ASN A 3 13.78 -8.50 34.67
N LEU A 4 13.64 -7.73 33.59
CA LEU A 4 14.68 -7.67 32.57
C LEU A 4 15.78 -6.84 33.21
N ARG A 5 16.83 -7.54 33.70
CA ARG A 5 18.10 -6.89 33.91
C ARG A 5 18.36 -6.07 32.63
N PRO A 6 18.62 -4.75 32.70
CA PRO A 6 19.26 -4.12 31.57
C PRO A 6 20.51 -4.95 31.30
N LEU A 7 20.70 -5.41 30.07
CA LEU A 7 22.01 -5.88 29.66
C LEU A 7 22.95 -4.69 29.90
N LEU A 8 23.59 -4.69 31.06
CA LEU A 8 24.68 -3.80 31.39
C LEU A 8 25.80 -4.17 30.43
N LEU A 9 25.94 -3.40 29.35
CA LEU A 9 27.20 -3.30 28.62
C LEU A 9 28.21 -2.71 29.59
N ILE A 10 28.98 -3.59 30.23
CA ILE A 10 30.16 -3.21 31.00
C ILE A 10 31.23 -2.84 29.97
N GLY A 11 31.26 -1.56 29.58
CA GLY A 11 32.39 -0.97 28.85
C GLY A 11 33.64 -1.02 29.72
N SER A 12 34.49 -2.01 29.48
CA SER A 12 35.77 -2.17 30.18
C SER A 12 36.78 -1.18 29.60
N MET A 13 37.19 -0.20 30.41
CA MET A 13 38.29 0.72 30.09
C MET A 13 39.60 -0.08 29.94
N ALA A 14 40.14 -0.13 28.71
CA ALA A 14 41.51 -0.58 28.46
C ALA A 14 42.46 0.64 28.47
N VAL A 15 43.40 0.59 29.41
CA VAL A 15 44.53 1.51 29.56
C VAL A 15 45.49 1.35 28.38
N CYS A 16 45.84 2.44 27.68
CA CYS A 16 46.98 2.47 26.75
C CYS A 16 48.02 3.51 27.20
N LEU A 17 49.27 3.04 27.24
CA LEU A 17 50.50 3.78 27.56
C LEU A 17 50.89 4.79 26.46
N PRO A 18 51.69 5.83 26.78
CA PRO A 18 51.98 6.92 25.85
C PRO A 18 53.29 6.74 25.07
N GLY A 19 53.30 7.31 23.85
CA GLY A 19 54.49 7.96 23.30
C GLY A 19 55.02 7.40 21.98
N ILE A 20 54.99 8.21 20.92
CA ILE A 20 56.16 8.94 20.42
C ILE A 20 55.70 9.97 19.37
N ALA A 21 56.19 11.19 19.53
CA ALA A 21 55.95 12.34 18.68
C ALA A 21 56.67 12.24 17.32
N GLN A 22 56.10 12.82 16.25
CA GLN A 22 56.89 13.44 15.20
C GLN A 22 56.15 14.55 14.41
N LYS A 23 56.73 15.76 14.59
CA LYS A 23 56.84 16.95 13.72
C LYS A 23 55.87 17.19 12.55
N LYS A 24 55.13 18.29 12.71
CA LYS A 24 55.00 19.47 11.83
C LYS A 24 55.36 19.31 10.34
N THR A 25 54.37 19.56 9.49
CA THR A 25 54.53 20.33 8.26
C THR A 25 53.35 21.29 8.06
N THR A 26 53.72 22.55 7.87
CA THR A 26 52.89 23.72 7.61
C THR A 26 52.41 23.79 6.16
N LYS A 27 51.15 24.20 5.95
CA LYS A 27 50.56 24.93 4.81
C LYS A 27 49.05 25.03 5.10
N SER A 28 48.26 26.04 4.76
CA SER A 28 48.45 27.45 4.34
C SER A 28 47.05 28.06 4.50
N GLN A 29 46.92 29.17 5.23
CA GLN A 29 45.65 29.89 5.45
C GLN A 29 45.11 30.53 4.16
N PRO A 30 43.78 30.68 4.04
CA PRO A 30 43.15 31.85 3.44
C PRO A 30 42.75 32.87 4.52
N GLY A 31 42.76 34.15 4.14
CA GLY A 31 42.84 35.32 5.03
C GLY A 31 41.56 35.72 5.79
N PRO A 32 41.63 36.83 6.55
CA PRO A 32 40.70 37.13 7.63
C PRO A 32 39.39 37.72 7.10
N ALA A 33 38.27 37.12 7.46
CA ALA A 33 36.99 37.81 7.42
C ALA A 33 36.98 38.85 8.55
N THR A 34 36.74 40.10 8.18
CA THR A 34 36.72 41.28 9.03
C THR A 34 35.79 41.14 10.24
N ASP A 35 36.37 41.22 11.44
CA ASP A 35 35.68 41.47 12.70
C ASP A 35 34.91 42.79 12.63
N VAL A 36 33.58 42.71 12.56
CA VAL A 36 32.71 43.81 12.98
C VAL A 36 32.38 43.58 14.45
N ALA A 37 33.20 44.17 15.32
CA ALA A 37 32.96 44.22 16.76
C ALA A 37 31.71 45.08 17.04
N VAL A 38 30.53 44.45 17.06
CA VAL A 38 29.35 45.05 17.68
C VAL A 38 29.53 44.95 19.19
N LYS A 39 29.96 46.03 19.82
CA LYS A 39 29.81 46.22 21.27
C LYS A 39 28.32 46.30 21.60
N SER A 40 27.67 45.16 21.81
CA SER A 40 26.35 45.13 22.43
C SER A 40 26.52 45.34 23.93
N SER A 41 26.10 46.49 24.44
CA SER A 41 25.83 46.69 25.86
C SER A 41 24.70 45.73 26.27
N GLN A 42 25.04 44.55 26.81
CA GLN A 42 24.08 43.64 27.42
C GLN A 42 23.47 44.35 28.64
N LYS A 43 22.24 44.85 28.50
CA LYS A 43 21.37 45.04 29.67
C LYS A 43 21.22 43.67 30.32
N ALA A 44 21.48 43.59 31.62
CA ALA A 44 21.23 42.37 32.40
C ALA A 44 19.78 41.93 32.17
N VAL A 45 19.61 40.78 31.51
CA VAL A 45 18.28 40.19 31.28
C VAL A 45 17.78 39.74 32.65
N THR A 46 16.76 40.41 33.17
CA THR A 46 16.08 39.96 34.39
C THR A 46 15.27 38.71 34.04
N LEU A 47 15.72 37.54 34.48
CA LEU A 47 15.04 36.27 34.22
C LEU A 47 13.78 36.17 35.08
N PRO A 48 12.62 35.79 34.52
CA PRO A 48 11.42 35.51 35.30
C PRO A 48 11.71 34.41 36.34
N ALA A 49 11.08 34.51 37.51
CA ALA A 49 11.17 33.45 38.51
C ALA A 49 10.49 32.17 38.00
N PRO A 50 11.05 30.97 38.29
CA PRO A 50 10.40 29.71 37.95
C PRO A 50 9.04 29.56 38.62
N GLU A 51 8.04 29.10 37.88
CA GLU A 51 6.68 28.91 38.37
C GLU A 51 6.54 27.50 38.98
N LYS A 52 6.07 27.40 40.23
CA LYS A 52 5.72 26.10 40.81
C LYS A 52 4.43 25.58 40.18
N VAL A 53 4.47 24.38 39.60
CA VAL A 53 3.34 23.76 38.88
C VAL A 53 2.55 22.83 39.80
N THR A 54 3.21 21.83 40.38
CA THR A 54 2.53 20.81 41.22
C THR A 54 3.53 20.10 42.14
N SER A 55 3.02 19.41 43.17
CA SER A 55 3.81 18.57 44.06
C SER A 55 3.07 17.25 44.31
N ALA A 56 3.76 16.12 44.23
CA ALA A 56 3.21 14.82 44.58
C ALA A 56 4.31 13.90 45.13
N GLU A 57 4.03 13.22 46.25
CA GLU A 57 4.87 12.15 46.81
C GLU A 57 6.35 12.54 46.98
N GLY A 58 6.61 13.77 47.44
CA GLY A 58 7.95 14.30 47.68
C GLY A 58 8.62 14.98 46.48
N ILE A 59 8.06 14.86 45.28
CA ILE A 59 8.57 15.50 44.05
C ILE A 59 7.80 16.79 43.80
N THR A 60 8.50 17.88 43.48
CA THR A 60 7.88 19.16 43.09
C THR A 60 8.31 19.55 41.69
N GLU A 61 7.33 19.88 40.85
CA GLU A 61 7.51 20.38 39.50
C GLU A 61 7.48 21.90 39.47
N TYR A 62 8.44 22.47 38.75
CA TYR A 62 8.53 23.87 38.38
C TYR A 62 8.62 24.02 36.86
N LYS A 63 8.34 25.22 36.37
CA LYS A 63 8.42 25.56 34.95
C LYS A 63 9.17 26.87 34.76
N LEU A 64 10.16 26.86 33.88
CA LEU A 64 10.85 28.06 33.43
C LEU A 64 10.06 28.79 32.33
N ALA A 65 10.31 30.08 32.16
CA ALA A 65 9.65 30.90 31.12
C ALA A 65 9.91 30.38 29.69
N ASN A 66 11.06 29.75 29.45
CA ASN A 66 11.42 29.13 28.18
C ASN A 66 10.77 27.77 27.92
N GLY A 67 9.97 27.27 28.85
CA GLY A 67 9.21 26.03 28.71
C GLY A 67 9.83 24.80 29.39
N LEU A 68 11.09 24.87 29.85
CA LEU A 68 11.72 23.76 30.57
C LEU A 68 10.95 23.40 31.83
N ARG A 69 10.63 22.12 31.99
CA ARG A 69 10.07 21.56 33.22
C ARG A 69 11.20 21.08 34.11
N VAL A 70 11.09 21.34 35.41
CA VAL A 70 12.11 21.03 36.41
C VAL A 70 11.47 20.26 37.55
N LEU A 71 11.97 19.07 37.86
CA LEU A 71 11.53 18.22 38.96
C LEU A 71 12.61 18.20 40.05
N LEU A 72 12.22 18.58 41.27
CA LEU A 72 13.11 18.50 42.44
C LEU A 72 12.62 17.41 43.39
N PHE A 73 13.52 16.51 43.78
CA PHE A 73 13.26 15.43 44.72
C PHE A 73 14.31 15.41 45.85
N PRO A 74 14.13 16.26 46.89
CA PRO A 74 15.09 16.37 47.98
C PRO A 74 15.07 15.15 48.91
N ASP A 75 16.24 14.63 49.24
CA ASP A 75 16.46 13.53 50.19
C ASP A 75 17.72 13.83 51.05
N PRO A 76 17.54 14.32 52.29
CA PRO A 76 18.66 14.66 53.17
C PRO A 76 19.44 13.43 53.67
N SER A 77 18.94 12.19 53.44
CA SER A 77 19.63 10.97 53.86
C SER A 77 20.79 10.57 52.94
N LYS A 78 20.87 11.13 51.73
CA LYS A 78 21.93 10.87 50.75
C LYS A 78 23.14 11.80 50.97
N GLN A 79 24.30 11.41 50.47
CA GLN A 79 25.46 12.31 50.31
C GLN A 79 25.76 12.60 48.84
N THR A 80 24.83 12.27 47.96
CA THR A 80 24.93 12.40 46.51
C THR A 80 23.77 13.22 45.97
N VAL A 81 23.97 13.74 44.76
CA VAL A 81 22.94 14.34 43.91
C VAL A 81 23.00 13.64 42.56
N THR A 82 21.83 13.38 41.99
CA THR A 82 21.64 12.95 40.61
C THR A 82 21.00 14.09 39.83
N VAL A 83 21.65 14.51 38.75
CA VAL A 83 21.07 15.38 37.73
C VAL A 83 20.73 14.48 36.54
N ASN A 84 19.50 14.58 36.02
CA ASN A 84 19.03 13.81 34.87
C ASN A 84 18.19 14.70 33.96
N ILE A 85 18.56 14.81 32.69
CA ILE A 85 17.78 15.51 31.68
C ILE A 85 17.16 14.52 30.70
N THR A 86 15.83 14.56 30.57
CA THR A 86 15.08 13.74 29.63
C THR A 86 14.54 14.59 28.49
N TYR A 87 14.91 14.24 27.26
CA TYR A 87 14.32 14.78 26.05
C TYR A 87 13.19 13.87 25.57
N LEU A 88 12.03 14.44 25.21
CA LEU A 88 10.85 13.70 24.73
C LEU A 88 11.00 13.32 23.24
N VAL A 89 12.11 12.69 22.92
CA VAL A 89 12.46 12.22 21.58
C VAL A 89 13.16 10.86 21.68
N GLY A 90 12.75 9.90 20.87
CA GLY A 90 13.35 8.58 20.78
C GLY A 90 13.22 7.99 19.37
N SER A 91 13.49 6.69 19.23
CA SER A 91 13.47 6.03 17.92
C SER A 91 12.13 6.11 17.21
N ARG A 92 11.00 6.28 17.93
CA ARG A 92 9.70 6.48 17.28
C ARG A 92 9.61 7.75 16.43
N ASN A 93 10.50 8.71 16.67
CA ASN A 93 10.49 10.02 16.01
C ASN A 93 11.33 10.06 14.73
N GLU A 94 11.96 8.94 14.35
CA GLU A 94 12.85 8.83 13.18
C GLU A 94 12.06 8.62 11.88
N GLY A 95 12.56 9.15 10.76
CA GLY A 95 12.00 8.91 9.43
C GLY A 95 12.58 7.67 8.72
N TYR A 96 12.08 7.40 7.52
CA TYR A 96 12.67 6.40 6.63
C TYR A 96 14.08 6.83 6.19
N GLY A 97 15.07 5.94 6.34
CA GLY A 97 16.49 6.25 6.10
C GLY A 97 17.16 7.02 7.25
N GLU A 98 16.48 7.19 8.38
CA GLU A 98 16.96 7.90 9.57
C GLU A 98 17.00 6.99 10.82
N THR A 99 16.84 5.67 10.64
CA THR A 99 16.73 4.76 11.78
C THR A 99 18.04 4.68 12.56
N GLY A 100 17.96 4.80 13.89
CA GLY A 100 19.11 4.82 14.79
C GLY A 100 19.70 6.21 15.08
N MET A 101 19.18 7.28 14.47
CA MET A 101 19.69 8.63 14.68
C MET A 101 19.59 9.13 16.12
N SER A 102 18.53 8.78 16.85
CA SER A 102 18.37 9.16 18.26
C SER A 102 19.49 8.58 19.11
N HIS A 103 19.80 7.30 18.86
CA HIS A 103 20.86 6.58 19.55
C HIS A 103 22.25 7.08 19.13
N LEU A 104 22.49 7.31 17.84
CA LEU A 104 23.75 7.92 17.40
C LEU A 104 23.99 9.29 18.03
N LEU A 105 22.94 10.12 18.13
CA LEU A 105 23.06 11.42 18.79
C LEU A 105 23.45 11.26 20.24
N GLU A 106 22.88 10.29 20.96
CA GLU A 106 23.25 9.99 22.35
C GLU A 106 24.77 9.91 22.55
N HIS A 107 25.45 9.17 21.69
CA HIS A 107 26.92 9.06 21.71
C HIS A 107 27.59 10.39 21.38
N LEU A 108 27.10 11.11 20.36
CA LEU A 108 27.72 12.35 19.89
C LEU A 108 27.61 13.51 20.88
N VAL A 109 26.58 13.55 21.73
CA VAL A 109 26.45 14.64 22.73
C VAL A 109 27.54 14.53 23.83
N PHE A 110 28.23 13.39 23.97
CA PHE A 110 29.41 13.25 24.85
C PHE A 110 30.71 13.78 24.24
N LYS A 111 30.72 14.19 22.96
CA LYS A 111 31.91 14.65 22.25
C LYS A 111 32.28 16.11 22.49
N GLY A 112 31.52 16.76 23.35
CA GLY A 112 31.82 18.08 23.86
C GLY A 112 31.03 19.20 23.21
N THR A 113 31.26 20.37 23.78
CA THR A 113 30.71 21.67 23.39
C THR A 113 31.86 22.70 23.39
N PRO A 114 31.64 23.94 22.92
CA PRO A 114 32.61 25.02 23.07
C PRO A 114 33.11 25.24 24.50
N LYS A 115 32.24 25.07 25.50
CA LYS A 115 32.55 25.31 26.92
C LYS A 115 33.07 24.06 27.64
N HIS A 116 32.54 22.89 27.30
CA HIS A 116 32.88 21.59 27.88
C HIS A 116 33.52 20.71 26.81
N GLN A 117 34.79 20.97 26.51
CA GLN A 117 35.47 20.38 25.34
C GLN A 117 35.77 18.89 25.50
N ASN A 118 35.86 18.38 26.74
CA ASN A 118 36.16 16.99 27.04
C ASN A 118 35.29 16.47 28.18
N ILE A 119 34.01 16.27 27.87
CA ILE A 119 32.98 15.85 28.82
C ILE A 119 33.37 14.57 29.58
N PRO A 120 33.90 13.48 28.96
CA PRO A 120 34.32 12.29 29.70
C PRO A 120 35.39 12.55 30.78
N GLN A 121 36.34 13.44 30.48
CA GLN A 121 37.36 13.83 31.44
C GLN A 121 36.78 14.67 32.58
N GLU A 122 35.86 15.59 32.29
CA GLU A 122 35.17 16.40 33.29
C GLU A 122 34.31 15.53 34.22
N LEU A 123 33.52 14.60 33.67
CA LEU A 123 32.73 13.63 34.44
C LEU A 123 33.65 12.85 35.40
N THR A 124 34.83 12.45 34.92
CA THR A 124 35.83 11.75 35.74
C THR A 124 36.40 12.65 36.85
N SER A 125 36.75 13.90 36.56
CA SER A 125 37.32 14.82 37.57
C SER A 125 36.32 15.20 38.66
N HIS A 126 35.02 15.21 38.34
CA HIS A 126 33.95 15.43 39.32
C HIS A 126 33.50 14.15 40.05
N GLY A 127 34.14 13.00 39.78
CA GLY A 127 33.81 11.72 40.40
C GLY A 127 32.38 11.25 40.09
N ALA A 128 31.84 11.66 38.94
CA ALA A 128 30.49 11.34 38.54
C ALA A 128 30.37 9.86 38.14
N ARG A 129 29.17 9.31 38.33
CA ARG A 129 28.71 8.06 37.72
C ARG A 129 27.70 8.41 36.62
N PRO A 130 28.15 8.62 35.38
CA PRO A 130 27.29 9.11 34.30
C PRO A 130 26.75 7.99 33.42
N ASN A 131 25.65 8.25 32.72
CA ASN A 131 25.28 7.48 31.53
C ASN A 131 24.34 8.26 30.60
N GLY A 132 24.23 7.81 29.35
CA GLY A 132 23.18 8.15 28.41
C GLY A 132 22.34 6.90 28.11
N THR A 133 21.05 7.06 27.81
CA THR A 133 20.28 5.97 27.20
C THR A 133 19.23 6.52 26.23
N THR A 134 18.97 5.75 25.18
CA THR A 134 17.93 6.01 24.19
C THR A 134 16.91 4.88 24.16
N TRP A 135 15.63 5.23 24.07
CA TRP A 135 14.54 4.26 23.90
C TRP A 135 13.48 4.79 22.93
N ASN A 136 12.38 4.06 22.79
CA ASN A 136 11.31 4.35 21.83
C ASN A 136 10.77 5.79 21.91
N ASP A 137 10.53 6.29 23.12
CA ASP A 137 9.82 7.56 23.36
C ASP A 137 10.72 8.67 23.92
N ARG A 138 11.98 8.38 24.24
CA ARG A 138 12.85 9.30 24.99
C ARG A 138 14.35 9.04 24.84
N THR A 139 15.12 10.09 25.09
CA THR A 139 16.58 10.06 25.24
C THR A 139 16.92 10.81 26.52
N ASN A 140 17.77 10.25 27.39
CA ASN A 140 18.13 10.92 28.63
C ASN A 140 19.62 10.77 28.97
N TYR A 141 20.13 11.74 29.71
CA TYR A 141 21.49 11.77 30.23
C TYR A 141 21.44 12.07 31.71
N PHE A 142 22.28 11.38 32.48
CA PHE A 142 22.32 11.59 33.92
C PHE A 142 23.71 11.39 34.49
N GLU A 143 23.93 12.02 35.63
CA GLU A 143 25.16 11.94 36.40
C GLU A 143 24.85 11.97 37.89
N THR A 144 25.38 10.97 38.62
CA THR A 144 25.31 10.93 40.08
C THR A 144 26.68 11.25 40.66
N PHE A 145 26.78 12.26 41.52
CA PHE A 145 28.04 12.75 42.08
C PHE A 145 27.89 13.19 43.56
N ALA A 146 29.00 13.52 44.21
CA ALA A 146 28.99 14.00 45.60
C ALA A 146 28.24 15.33 45.73
N ALA A 147 27.38 15.44 46.75
CA ALA A 147 26.49 16.58 46.98
C ALA A 147 27.22 17.85 47.44
N THR A 148 27.96 18.49 46.53
CA THR A 148 28.62 19.79 46.71
C THR A 148 28.02 20.82 45.76
N ASP A 149 28.07 22.09 46.14
CA ASP A 149 27.59 23.17 45.28
C ASP A 149 28.39 23.26 43.98
N GLU A 150 29.69 23.00 44.03
CA GLU A 150 30.59 23.00 42.87
C GLU A 150 30.18 21.94 41.84
N ASN A 151 29.94 20.71 42.28
CA ASN A 151 29.52 19.64 41.36
C ASN A 151 28.11 19.90 40.82
N LEU A 152 27.20 20.39 41.65
CA LEU A 152 25.84 20.70 41.21
C LEU A 152 25.84 21.85 40.19
N GLU A 153 26.60 22.91 40.44
CA GLU A 153 26.73 24.00 39.49
C GLU A 153 27.35 23.53 38.17
N TRP A 154 28.43 22.73 38.23
CA TRP A 154 29.06 22.16 37.04
C TRP A 154 28.11 21.28 36.22
N ALA A 155 27.36 20.38 36.85
CA ALA A 155 26.44 19.49 36.12
C ALA A 155 25.31 20.27 35.43
N LEU A 156 24.73 21.26 36.12
CA LEU A 156 23.72 22.14 35.52
C LEU A 156 24.28 22.99 34.38
N ASP A 157 25.54 23.43 34.52
CA ASP A 157 26.27 24.16 33.48
C ASP A 157 26.50 23.28 32.25
N LEU A 158 26.99 22.06 32.45
CA LEU A 158 27.21 21.05 31.41
C LEU A 158 25.93 20.72 30.64
N GLU A 159 24.86 20.35 31.34
CA GLU A 159 23.62 19.91 30.68
C GLU A 159 22.90 21.08 30.00
N SER A 160 23.02 22.30 30.51
CA SER A 160 22.51 23.50 29.82
C SER A 160 23.25 23.78 28.51
N ASP A 161 24.57 23.54 28.48
CA ASP A 161 25.38 23.77 27.30
C ASP A 161 25.21 22.65 26.27
N ARG A 162 25.18 21.38 26.71
CA ARG A 162 24.89 20.21 25.85
C ARG A 162 23.52 20.28 25.18
N MET A 163 22.55 20.99 25.76
CA MET A 163 21.22 21.15 25.16
C MET A 163 21.27 21.87 23.81
N ILE A 164 22.15 22.86 23.65
CA ILE A 164 22.11 23.75 22.46
C ILE A 164 23.46 23.90 21.73
N ASN A 165 24.58 23.54 22.36
CA ASN A 165 25.92 23.85 21.86
C ASN A 165 26.81 22.61 21.61
N SER A 166 26.26 21.39 21.56
CA SER A 166 27.04 20.20 21.19
C SER A 166 27.53 20.28 19.75
N TYR A 167 28.77 19.85 19.53
CA TYR A 167 29.42 20.01 18.22
C TYR A 167 28.74 19.20 17.10
N ILE A 168 28.25 18.00 17.41
CA ILE A 168 27.69 17.02 16.45
C ILE A 168 28.51 17.01 15.15
N ALA A 169 29.81 16.73 15.29
CA ALA A 169 30.77 16.89 14.21
C ALA A 169 31.01 15.57 13.46
N LYS A 170 31.22 15.68 12.14
CA LYS A 170 31.49 14.53 11.27
C LYS A 170 32.69 13.69 11.74
N LYS A 171 33.75 14.36 12.19
CA LYS A 171 34.97 13.68 12.69
C LYS A 171 34.67 12.76 13.88
N ASP A 172 33.71 13.12 14.73
CA ASP A 172 33.40 12.37 15.94
C ASP A 172 32.47 11.20 15.61
N LEU A 173 31.51 11.42 14.69
CA LEU A 173 30.70 10.34 14.10
C LEU A 173 31.59 9.26 13.45
N ASP A 174 32.61 9.67 12.70
CA ASP A 174 33.54 8.75 12.06
C ASP A 174 34.30 7.88 13.06
N THR A 175 34.63 8.42 14.24
CA THR A 175 35.28 7.66 15.31
C THR A 175 34.31 6.76 16.09
N GLU A 176 33.06 7.20 16.29
CA GLU A 176 32.04 6.44 17.02
C GLU A 176 31.42 5.30 16.19
N MET A 177 31.54 5.37 14.86
CA MET A 177 30.98 4.37 13.96
C MET A 177 31.40 2.93 14.32
N THR A 178 32.63 2.72 14.77
CA THR A 178 33.10 1.38 15.16
C THR A 178 32.44 0.87 16.44
N VAL A 179 32.11 1.77 17.38
CA VAL A 179 31.48 1.43 18.66
C VAL A 179 30.02 1.05 18.41
N VAL A 180 29.28 1.92 17.73
CA VAL A 180 27.86 1.71 17.42
C VAL A 180 27.66 0.49 16.53
N ARG A 181 28.56 0.24 15.56
CA ARG A 181 28.50 -0.99 14.76
C ARG A 181 28.70 -2.23 15.61
N ASN A 182 29.61 -2.21 16.57
CA ASN A 182 29.81 -3.35 17.47
C ASN A 182 28.59 -3.58 18.39
N GLU A 183 27.93 -2.52 18.86
CA GLU A 183 26.66 -2.62 19.59
C GLU A 183 25.55 -3.25 18.73
N PHE A 184 25.44 -2.84 17.46
CA PHE A 184 24.52 -3.42 16.48
C PHE A 184 24.81 -4.90 16.25
N GLU A 185 26.07 -5.25 15.98
CA GLU A 185 26.52 -6.61 15.71
C GLU A 185 26.31 -7.53 16.93
N MET A 186 26.45 -7.00 18.16
CA MET A 186 26.20 -7.76 19.38
C MET A 186 24.73 -8.21 19.49
N GLY A 187 23.78 -7.36 19.12
CA GLY A 187 22.35 -7.70 19.08
C GLY A 187 22.03 -8.72 17.97
N GLU A 188 22.63 -8.57 16.80
CA GLU A 188 22.47 -9.50 15.65
C GLU A 188 23.02 -10.92 15.93
N ASN A 189 23.94 -11.04 16.88
CA ASN A 189 24.57 -12.29 17.30
C ASN A 189 23.76 -13.08 18.33
N ASP A 190 22.80 -12.47 19.03
CA ASP A 190 21.93 -13.15 19.99
C ASP A 190 20.64 -13.66 19.29
N PRO A 191 20.42 -14.98 19.17
CA PRO A 191 19.30 -15.52 18.41
C PRO A 191 17.92 -15.10 18.92
N GLY A 192 17.76 -14.91 20.24
CA GLY A 192 16.52 -14.45 20.85
C GLY A 192 16.23 -12.99 20.51
N SER A 193 17.24 -12.12 20.64
CA SER A 193 17.16 -10.69 20.36
C SER A 193 16.84 -10.42 18.90
N ILE A 194 17.56 -11.05 17.98
CA ILE A 194 17.29 -10.87 16.54
C ILE A 194 15.94 -11.43 16.13
N LEU A 195 15.49 -12.53 16.74
CA LEU A 195 14.14 -13.03 16.45
C LEU A 195 13.07 -12.05 16.96
N LEU A 196 13.24 -11.50 18.16
CA LEU A 196 12.32 -10.54 18.74
C LEU A 196 12.23 -9.27 17.89
N GLU A 197 13.36 -8.73 17.45
CA GLU A 197 13.41 -7.59 16.52
C GLU A 197 12.56 -7.89 15.27
N ARG A 198 12.74 -9.05 14.64
CA ARG A 198 12.01 -9.43 13.42
C ARG A 198 10.53 -9.65 13.67
N VAL A 199 10.14 -10.10 14.86
CA VAL A 199 8.73 -10.18 15.27
C VAL A 199 8.13 -8.79 15.35
N PHE A 200 8.80 -7.82 15.98
CA PHE A 200 8.33 -6.44 16.05
C PHE A 200 8.22 -5.82 14.65
N SER A 201 9.25 -5.95 13.81
CA SER A 201 9.21 -5.41 12.43
C SER A 201 8.16 -6.07 11.54
N THR A 202 7.75 -7.31 11.84
CA THR A 202 6.69 -8.02 11.10
C THR A 202 5.30 -7.65 11.63
N ALA A 203 5.20 -7.34 12.92
CA ALA A 203 3.95 -6.93 13.58
C ALA A 203 3.52 -5.52 13.15
N TYR A 204 4.45 -4.59 12.98
CA TYR A 204 4.15 -3.23 12.55
C TYR A 204 4.37 -3.04 11.04
N LEU A 205 3.36 -2.60 10.30
CA LEU A 205 3.47 -2.25 8.88
C LEU A 205 4.03 -0.85 8.67
N TRP A 206 3.64 0.10 9.53
CA TRP A 206 3.94 1.52 9.31
C TRP A 206 4.52 2.21 10.54
N HIS A 207 4.17 1.77 11.75
CA HIS A 207 4.55 2.48 12.96
C HIS A 207 6.01 2.18 13.38
N ASN A 208 6.74 3.21 13.80
CA ASN A 208 8.18 3.11 14.10
C ASN A 208 8.55 2.24 15.31
N TYR A 209 7.59 1.83 16.15
CA TYR A 209 7.85 0.79 17.15
C TYR A 209 8.19 -0.58 16.54
N GLY A 210 7.97 -0.76 15.23
CA GLY A 210 8.52 -1.90 14.49
C GLY A 210 10.03 -1.84 14.23
N ASN A 211 10.67 -0.68 14.43
CA ASN A 211 12.09 -0.48 14.22
C ASN A 211 12.86 -0.62 15.54
N SER A 212 14.04 -1.23 15.46
CA SER A 212 14.96 -1.29 16.60
C SER A 212 15.55 0.09 16.88
N THR A 213 15.70 0.46 18.15
CA THR A 213 16.28 1.75 18.57
C THR A 213 17.69 1.97 18.03
N ILE A 214 18.44 0.88 17.80
CA ILE A 214 19.79 0.98 17.22
C ILE A 214 19.77 1.34 15.73
N GLY A 215 18.67 1.07 15.03
CA GLY A 215 18.49 1.35 13.61
C GLY A 215 18.93 0.25 12.65
N ALA A 216 18.74 0.50 11.36
CA ALA A 216 19.24 -0.35 10.30
C ALA A 216 20.72 -0.06 10.05
N ARG A 217 21.51 -1.13 9.83
CA ARG A 217 22.96 -1.01 9.56
C ARG A 217 23.30 0.03 8.49
N SER A 218 22.55 0.06 7.39
CA SER A 218 22.78 1.00 6.28
C SER A 218 22.58 2.45 6.71
N ASP A 219 21.58 2.72 7.53
CA ASP A 219 21.24 4.07 7.98
C ASP A 219 22.33 4.55 8.93
N ILE A 220 22.75 3.69 9.88
CA ILE A 220 23.87 3.95 10.77
C ILE A 220 25.14 4.27 9.97
N GLU A 221 25.50 3.43 8.99
CA GLU A 221 26.76 3.56 8.23
C GLU A 221 26.75 4.72 7.22
N LYS A 222 25.57 5.15 6.74
CA LYS A 222 25.45 6.08 5.61
C LYS A 222 24.75 7.40 5.94
N VAL A 223 24.28 7.61 7.17
CA VAL A 223 23.58 8.84 7.57
C VAL A 223 24.46 10.08 7.35
N PRO A 224 23.96 11.10 6.63
CA PRO A 224 24.64 12.39 6.51
C PRO A 224 24.70 13.12 7.86
N ILE A 225 25.82 13.78 8.15
CA ILE A 225 25.99 14.51 9.42
C ILE A 225 24.98 15.66 9.57
N GLU A 226 24.58 16.27 8.45
CA GLU A 226 23.60 17.34 8.40
C GLU A 226 22.24 16.89 8.93
N ASN A 227 21.87 15.62 8.71
CA ASN A 227 20.63 15.05 9.25
C ASN A 227 20.71 14.96 10.78
N LEU A 228 21.83 14.46 11.34
CA LEU A 228 22.04 14.37 12.79
C LEU A 228 22.03 15.75 13.44
N GLN A 229 22.69 16.74 12.83
CA GLN A 229 22.67 18.13 13.29
C GLN A 229 21.25 18.71 13.27
N ALA A 230 20.50 18.50 12.17
CA ALA A 230 19.13 18.97 12.06
C ALA A 230 18.22 18.30 13.10
N TYR A 231 18.41 17.01 13.37
CA TYR A 231 17.67 16.25 14.37
C TYR A 231 17.96 16.74 15.79
N TYR A 232 19.24 16.95 16.12
CA TYR A 232 19.66 17.56 17.38
C TYR A 232 18.98 18.92 17.58
N HIS A 233 19.11 19.85 16.62
CA HIS A 233 18.49 21.18 16.71
C HIS A 233 16.96 21.17 16.70
N LYS A 234 16.34 20.12 16.15
CA LYS A 234 14.88 19.99 16.15
C LYS A 234 14.39 19.60 17.54
N TYR A 235 14.99 18.60 18.17
CA TYR A 235 14.42 17.97 19.36
C TYR A 235 15.08 18.35 20.69
N TYR A 236 16.33 18.81 20.70
CA TYR A 236 17.06 19.24 21.88
C TYR A 236 16.78 20.72 22.15
N GLN A 237 15.67 20.97 22.85
CA GLN A 237 15.20 22.32 23.16
C GLN A 237 14.47 22.33 24.52
N PRO A 238 14.43 23.47 25.25
CA PRO A 238 13.96 23.50 26.62
C PRO A 238 12.48 23.10 26.77
N ASP A 239 11.61 23.46 25.83
CA ASP A 239 10.18 23.10 25.90
C ASP A 239 9.88 21.64 25.48
N ASN A 240 10.91 20.87 25.10
CA ASN A 240 10.84 19.44 24.82
C ASN A 240 11.65 18.59 25.83
N ALA A 241 12.03 19.18 26.98
CA ALA A 241 12.86 18.54 27.98
C ALA A 241 12.26 18.62 29.40
N VAL A 242 12.69 17.70 30.26
CA VAL A 242 12.45 17.72 31.70
C VAL A 242 13.77 17.48 32.42
N LEU A 243 14.16 18.43 33.26
CA LEU A 243 15.32 18.32 34.15
C LEU A 243 14.87 17.78 35.50
N LEU A 244 15.49 16.72 36.00
CA LEU A 244 15.24 16.14 37.31
C LEU A 244 16.50 16.25 38.16
N VAL A 245 16.38 16.83 39.35
CA VAL A 245 17.46 16.88 40.35
C VAL A 245 17.00 16.18 41.63
N ALA A 246 17.68 15.10 42.01
CA ALA A 246 17.31 14.26 43.16
C ALA A 246 18.50 13.98 44.10
N GLY A 247 18.26 13.95 45.41
CA GLY A 247 19.28 13.66 46.42
C GLY A 247 19.42 14.78 47.46
N LYS A 248 20.62 14.95 48.03
CA LYS A 248 20.86 15.96 49.08
C LYS A 248 20.97 17.35 48.46
N ILE A 249 19.84 18.05 48.40
CA ILE A 249 19.73 19.38 47.78
C ILE A 249 18.95 20.36 48.64
N ASP A 250 19.26 21.65 48.47
CA ASP A 250 18.43 22.78 48.90
C ASP A 250 17.58 23.24 47.70
N PRO A 251 16.25 23.02 47.72
CA PRO A 251 15.39 23.29 46.55
C PRO A 251 15.46 24.73 46.04
N ASP A 252 15.52 25.73 46.93
CA ASP A 252 15.53 27.13 46.53
C ASP A 252 16.84 27.50 45.85
N LYS A 253 17.95 26.96 46.38
CA LYS A 253 19.28 27.14 45.80
C LYS A 253 19.40 26.47 44.44
N VAL A 254 18.94 25.23 44.31
CA VAL A 254 18.94 24.51 43.02
C VAL A 254 18.08 25.24 42.00
N LEU A 255 16.88 25.69 42.39
CA LEU A 255 15.97 26.37 41.48
C LEU A 255 16.56 27.69 40.96
N LYS A 256 17.29 28.41 41.81
CA LYS A 256 18.06 29.60 41.41
C LYS A 256 19.14 29.25 40.39
N MET A 257 19.98 28.25 40.68
CA MET A 257 21.04 27.81 39.76
C MET A 257 20.47 27.33 38.42
N VAL A 258 19.38 26.54 38.45
CA VAL A 258 18.69 26.08 37.23
C VAL A 258 18.18 27.27 36.42
N ASN A 259 17.58 28.28 37.05
CA ASN A 259 17.12 29.47 36.32
C ASN A 259 18.30 30.26 35.73
N GLU A 260 19.41 30.37 36.43
CA GLU A 260 20.63 31.05 35.94
C GLU A 260 21.25 30.33 34.72
N LYS A 261 21.30 29.00 34.73
CA LYS A 261 21.93 28.19 33.66
C LYS A 261 20.99 27.92 32.49
N PHE A 262 19.76 27.47 32.75
CA PHE A 262 18.80 27.11 31.70
C PHE A 262 17.86 28.26 31.31
N GLY A 263 17.54 29.17 32.22
CA GLY A 263 16.58 30.26 31.95
C GLY A 263 17.07 31.27 30.92
N VAL A 264 18.38 31.36 30.70
CA VAL A 264 18.99 32.19 29.64
C VAL A 264 18.81 31.58 28.24
N ILE A 265 18.52 30.28 28.14
CA ILE A 265 18.27 29.62 26.85
C ILE A 265 16.93 30.14 26.31
N PRO A 266 16.91 30.74 25.11
CA PRO A 266 15.68 31.28 24.54
C PRO A 266 14.62 30.18 24.38
N ARG A 267 13.35 30.57 24.56
CA ARG A 267 12.24 29.70 24.16
C ARG A 267 12.33 29.42 22.66
N PRO A 268 12.28 28.15 22.22
CA PRO A 268 12.30 27.84 20.80
C PRO A 268 11.06 28.41 20.11
N ALA A 269 11.24 28.99 18.92
CA ALA A 269 10.13 29.42 18.07
C ALA A 269 9.52 28.24 17.28
N ARG A 270 10.28 27.15 17.15
CA ARG A 270 9.91 25.93 16.42
C ARG A 270 8.88 25.14 17.22
N LYS A 271 7.79 24.75 16.55
CA LYS A 271 6.86 23.75 17.09
C LYS A 271 7.25 22.37 16.58
N LEU A 272 7.22 21.37 17.45
CA LEU A 272 7.45 19.99 17.07
C LEU A 272 6.20 19.42 16.38
N ASP A 273 6.44 18.65 15.32
CA ASP A 273 5.39 17.96 14.59
C ASP A 273 4.79 16.84 15.45
N LEU A 274 3.48 16.64 15.34
CA LEU A 274 2.81 15.48 15.93
C LEU A 274 2.99 14.26 15.03
N THR A 275 3.26 13.11 15.63
CA THR A 275 3.14 11.82 14.96
C THR A 275 1.67 11.56 14.63
N HIS A 276 1.38 11.15 13.40
CA HIS A 276 0.02 10.88 12.90
C HIS A 276 -0.11 9.50 12.24
N THR A 277 0.99 8.77 12.11
CA THR A 277 0.99 7.40 11.58
C THR A 277 0.34 6.48 12.61
N GLU A 278 -0.75 5.84 12.24
CA GLU A 278 -1.41 4.82 13.04
C GLU A 278 -1.14 3.43 12.46
N GLU A 279 -0.83 2.46 13.32
CA GLU A 279 -0.73 1.06 12.90
C GLU A 279 -2.14 0.51 12.63
N PRO A 280 -2.43 -0.03 11.43
CA PRO A 280 -3.72 -0.65 11.15
C PRO A 280 -3.95 -1.85 12.06
N THR A 281 -5.22 -2.14 12.32
CA THR A 281 -5.57 -3.39 12.98
C THR A 281 -5.08 -4.57 12.15
N GLN A 282 -4.32 -5.47 12.78
CA GLN A 282 -3.86 -6.68 12.13
C GLN A 282 -5.07 -7.57 11.77
N ASP A 283 -5.12 -7.99 10.51
CA ASP A 283 -6.24 -8.69 9.85
C ASP A 283 -6.05 -10.21 9.75
N GLY A 284 -4.90 -10.72 10.18
CA GLY A 284 -4.56 -12.14 10.13
C GLY A 284 -3.22 -12.44 10.79
N GLU A 285 -2.93 -13.72 11.02
CA GLU A 285 -1.61 -14.13 11.50
C GLU A 285 -0.51 -13.68 10.53
N ARG A 286 0.59 -13.17 11.08
CA ARG A 286 1.84 -12.94 10.33
C ARG A 286 2.92 -13.87 10.87
N GLN A 287 3.85 -14.28 10.03
CA GLN A 287 4.94 -15.16 10.43
C GLN A 287 6.28 -14.70 9.86
N VAL A 288 7.32 -14.77 10.69
CA VAL A 288 8.72 -14.61 10.30
C VAL A 288 9.54 -15.82 10.73
N THR A 289 10.45 -16.26 9.87
CA THR A 289 11.33 -17.40 10.15
C THR A 289 12.79 -17.02 9.89
N LEU A 290 13.66 -17.25 10.86
CA LEU A 290 15.09 -17.02 10.77
C LEU A 290 15.85 -18.33 10.73
N ARG A 291 16.84 -18.40 9.83
CA ARG A 291 17.83 -19.46 9.74
C ARG A 291 19.21 -18.85 9.87
N ARG A 292 19.84 -19.05 11.02
CA ARG A 292 21.19 -18.56 11.32
C ARG A 292 21.95 -19.62 12.10
N THR A 293 23.27 -19.48 12.19
CA THR A 293 24.08 -20.32 13.08
C THR A 293 23.67 -20.12 14.54
N GLY A 294 23.69 -21.18 15.34
CA GLY A 294 23.33 -21.13 16.76
C GLY A 294 23.20 -22.53 17.35
N ASP A 295 23.05 -22.64 18.67
CA ASP A 295 22.98 -23.91 19.42
C ASP A 295 21.63 -24.24 20.04
N VAL A 296 20.68 -23.33 19.89
CA VAL A 296 19.32 -23.41 20.42
C VAL A 296 18.33 -22.89 19.39
N GLN A 297 17.06 -23.23 19.57
CA GLN A 297 15.93 -22.78 18.78
C GLN A 297 15.10 -21.81 19.61
N TYR A 298 14.40 -20.89 18.95
CA TYR A 298 13.49 -19.97 19.63
C TYR A 298 12.15 -19.92 18.92
N VAL A 299 11.10 -19.78 19.72
CA VAL A 299 9.76 -19.41 19.25
C VAL A 299 9.31 -18.18 20.03
N ILE A 300 8.74 -17.21 19.32
CA ILE A 300 8.18 -15.98 19.90
C ILE A 300 6.81 -15.73 19.29
N THR A 301 5.82 -15.34 20.09
CA THR A 301 4.55 -14.81 19.64
C THR A 301 4.41 -13.36 20.09
N GLY A 302 3.91 -12.49 19.21
CA GLY A 302 3.64 -11.07 19.48
C GLY A 302 2.17 -10.72 19.22
N TYR A 303 1.59 -9.85 20.04
CA TYR A 303 0.20 -9.39 19.95
C TYR A 303 0.11 -7.90 20.24
N HIS A 304 -0.55 -7.12 19.37
CA HIS A 304 -0.76 -5.69 19.64
C HIS A 304 -1.63 -5.50 20.88
N ILE A 305 -1.17 -4.63 21.78
CA ILE A 305 -1.85 -4.19 22.99
C ILE A 305 -1.92 -2.67 23.01
N PRO A 306 -2.84 -2.06 23.77
CA PRO A 306 -2.95 -0.60 23.76
C PRO A 306 -1.78 0.08 24.48
N SER A 307 -1.68 1.39 24.28
CA SER A 307 -0.71 2.29 24.92
C SER A 307 -0.74 2.20 26.44
N ALA A 308 0.37 2.55 27.11
CA ALA A 308 0.43 2.68 28.57
C ALA A 308 -0.51 3.76 29.15
N LEU A 309 -1.04 4.64 28.30
CA LEU A 309 -2.05 5.64 28.66
C LEU A 309 -3.47 5.08 28.66
N HIS A 310 -3.68 3.87 28.13
CA HIS A 310 -4.99 3.23 28.06
C HIS A 310 -5.28 2.41 29.34
N PRO A 311 -6.52 2.40 29.87
CA PRO A 311 -6.87 1.65 31.07
C PRO A 311 -6.53 0.15 31.03
N ASP A 312 -6.68 -0.49 29.86
CA ASP A 312 -6.35 -1.92 29.68
C ASP A 312 -4.86 -2.23 29.88
N TYR A 313 -3.93 -1.25 29.82
CA TYR A 313 -2.50 -1.55 29.87
C TYR A 313 -2.07 -2.21 31.18
N VAL A 314 -2.51 -1.68 32.34
CA VAL A 314 -2.16 -2.30 33.64
C VAL A 314 -2.74 -3.70 33.77
N VAL A 315 -3.88 -3.95 33.13
CA VAL A 315 -4.51 -5.28 33.10
C VAL A 315 -3.70 -6.22 32.20
N SER A 316 -3.21 -5.73 31.04
CA SER A 316 -2.29 -6.47 30.17
C SER A 316 -0.97 -6.80 30.86
N ASP A 317 -0.41 -5.89 31.67
CA ASP A 317 0.83 -6.13 32.41
C ASP A 317 0.65 -7.21 33.51
N ILE A 318 -0.48 -7.21 34.23
CA ILE A 318 -0.84 -8.29 35.16
C ILE A 318 -1.05 -9.62 34.43
N MET A 319 -1.73 -9.61 33.29
CA MET A 319 -1.92 -10.79 32.43
C MET A 319 -0.56 -11.38 32.00
N LEU A 320 0.36 -10.53 31.55
CA LEU A 320 1.71 -10.92 31.13
C LEU A 320 2.46 -11.59 32.27
N ASP A 321 2.48 -10.99 33.46
CA ASP A 321 3.14 -11.55 34.63
C ASP A 321 2.55 -12.91 35.06
N ILE A 322 1.22 -13.08 35.05
CA ILE A 322 0.59 -14.38 35.35
C ILE A 322 1.00 -15.47 34.35
N LEU A 323 1.19 -15.11 33.08
CA LEU A 323 1.63 -16.04 32.05
C LEU A 323 3.11 -16.40 32.22
N THR A 324 3.97 -15.43 32.51
CA THR A 324 5.44 -15.56 32.38
C THR A 324 6.22 -15.60 33.70
N ASP A 325 5.57 -15.47 34.86
CA ASP A 325 6.29 -15.48 36.15
C ASP A 325 6.99 -16.82 36.40
N ALA A 326 8.13 -16.77 37.09
CA ALA A 326 8.87 -17.96 37.51
C ALA A 326 8.97 -17.98 39.04
N PRO A 327 8.58 -19.08 39.71
CA PRO A 327 8.13 -20.37 39.15
C PRO A 327 6.61 -20.47 38.95
N SER A 328 5.85 -19.40 39.20
CA SER A 328 4.39 -19.54 39.40
C SER A 328 3.54 -19.46 38.13
N GLY A 329 4.11 -18.93 37.04
CA GLY A 329 3.42 -18.61 35.80
C GLY A 329 3.03 -19.83 34.97
N ARG A 330 2.02 -19.64 34.13
CA ARG A 330 1.43 -20.74 33.35
C ARG A 330 2.37 -21.28 32.28
N LEU A 331 3.13 -20.41 31.61
CA LEU A 331 4.14 -20.83 30.64
C LEU A 331 5.31 -21.55 31.31
N TYR A 332 5.71 -21.13 32.51
CA TYR A 332 6.74 -21.84 33.27
C TYR A 332 6.31 -23.30 33.54
N LYS A 333 5.10 -23.50 34.06
CA LYS A 333 4.55 -24.85 34.32
C LYS A 333 4.38 -25.67 33.05
N ALA A 334 3.91 -25.05 31.96
CA ALA A 334 3.63 -25.76 30.73
C ALA A 334 4.88 -26.13 29.92
N LEU A 335 5.95 -25.34 30.02
CA LEU A 335 7.15 -25.49 29.18
C LEU A 335 8.39 -25.96 29.95
N ILE A 336 8.62 -25.44 31.16
CA ILE A 336 9.84 -25.71 31.95
C ILE A 336 9.66 -26.95 32.83
N ASP A 337 8.58 -27.03 33.61
CA ASP A 337 8.32 -28.20 34.48
C ASP A 337 8.14 -29.48 33.66
N THR A 338 7.63 -29.35 32.43
CA THR A 338 7.47 -30.44 31.46
C THR A 338 8.72 -30.73 30.63
N LYS A 339 9.80 -29.95 30.81
CA LYS A 339 11.10 -30.09 30.11
C LYS A 339 11.00 -29.95 28.59
N LEU A 340 10.01 -29.22 28.09
CA LEU A 340 9.84 -28.90 26.67
C LEU A 340 10.77 -27.75 26.23
N ALA A 341 11.04 -26.80 27.13
CA ALA A 341 11.92 -25.65 26.93
C ALA A 341 12.92 -25.50 28.09
N THR A 342 14.04 -24.82 27.84
CA THR A 342 15.05 -24.48 28.86
C THR A 342 14.77 -23.15 29.53
N GLN A 343 14.12 -22.23 28.80
CA GLN A 343 13.74 -20.92 29.29
C GLN A 343 12.41 -20.48 28.67
N GLN A 344 11.64 -19.70 29.43
CA GLN A 344 10.48 -18.97 28.93
C GLN A 344 10.62 -17.50 29.34
N TYR A 345 10.05 -16.61 28.54
CA TYR A 345 10.04 -15.17 28.79
C TYR A 345 8.83 -14.52 28.14
N GLY A 346 8.55 -13.29 28.55
CA GLY A 346 7.58 -12.43 27.89
C GLY A 346 7.43 -11.10 28.60
N GLY A 347 6.72 -10.18 27.96
CA GLY A 347 6.54 -8.83 28.46
C GLY A 347 5.93 -7.90 27.43
N SER A 348 5.96 -6.62 27.72
CA SER A 348 5.61 -5.55 26.78
C SER A 348 6.44 -4.31 27.09
N PHE A 349 6.51 -3.38 26.12
CA PHE A 349 7.12 -2.08 26.36
C PHE A 349 6.07 -1.08 26.85
N GLN A 350 6.41 -0.30 27.87
CA GLN A 350 5.55 0.76 28.41
C GLN A 350 5.66 2.01 27.53
N THR A 351 4.96 2.00 26.41
CA THR A 351 5.08 3.02 25.36
C THR A 351 3.94 4.01 25.37
N LYS A 352 4.19 5.20 24.80
CA LYS A 352 3.19 6.27 24.67
C LYS A 352 2.08 5.92 23.68
N GLU A 353 2.40 5.17 22.63
CA GLU A 353 1.47 4.72 21.59
C GLU A 353 1.25 3.18 21.71
N PRO A 354 0.29 2.56 20.98
CA PRO A 354 0.02 1.12 21.08
C PRO A 354 1.26 0.22 20.95
N SER A 355 1.41 -0.72 21.89
CA SER A 355 2.60 -1.54 22.08
C SER A 355 2.39 -2.98 21.59
N LEU A 356 3.40 -3.82 21.76
CA LEU A 356 3.35 -5.25 21.50
C LEU A 356 3.62 -6.04 22.79
N ALA A 357 2.70 -6.94 23.13
CA ALA A 357 2.92 -8.01 24.10
C ALA A 357 3.62 -9.17 23.40
N PHE A 358 4.68 -9.71 23.99
CA PHE A 358 5.39 -10.85 23.43
C PHE A 358 5.62 -11.96 24.45
N PHE A 359 5.69 -13.20 23.96
CA PHE A 359 5.95 -14.42 24.73
C PHE A 359 6.91 -15.30 23.95
N GLY A 360 7.88 -15.91 24.61
CA GLY A 360 8.85 -16.75 23.92
C GLY A 360 9.44 -17.86 24.78
N ALA A 361 10.09 -18.79 24.10
CA ALA A 361 10.76 -19.92 24.72
C ALA A 361 12.06 -20.26 24.00
N GLU A 362 13.06 -20.66 24.78
CA GLU A 362 14.31 -21.24 24.30
C GLU A 362 14.23 -22.77 24.34
N ILE A 363 14.69 -23.41 23.26
CA ILE A 363 14.49 -24.82 22.99
C ILE A 363 15.82 -25.44 22.59
N LEU A 364 16.17 -26.58 23.18
CA LEU A 364 17.35 -27.33 22.75
C LEU A 364 17.16 -27.88 21.33
N LYS A 365 18.25 -28.00 20.57
CA LYS A 365 18.26 -28.51 19.18
C LYS A 365 17.60 -29.89 19.01
N ASP A 366 17.66 -30.75 20.03
CA ASP A 366 17.11 -32.11 20.02
C ASP A 366 15.61 -32.17 20.33
N LYS A 367 14.99 -31.04 20.71
CA LYS A 367 13.55 -30.94 21.00
C LYS A 367 12.77 -30.40 19.81
N SER A 368 11.47 -30.71 19.77
CA SER A 368 10.56 -30.28 18.71
C SER A 368 10.10 -28.84 18.94
N ILE A 369 10.50 -27.93 18.05
CA ILE A 369 9.99 -26.55 18.04
C ILE A 369 8.49 -26.51 17.77
N ASP A 370 7.94 -27.41 16.94
CA ASP A 370 6.51 -27.43 16.66
C ASP A 370 5.68 -27.78 17.90
N SER A 371 6.20 -28.68 18.75
CA SER A 371 5.56 -29.03 20.01
C SER A 371 5.58 -27.86 20.99
N VAL A 372 6.72 -27.18 21.15
CA VAL A 372 6.82 -26.00 22.03
C VAL A 372 5.97 -24.84 21.50
N LYS A 373 6.00 -24.58 20.19
CA LYS A 373 5.16 -23.59 19.51
C LYS A 373 3.68 -23.82 19.78
N THR A 374 3.21 -25.07 19.62
CA THR A 374 1.82 -25.43 19.86
C THR A 374 1.44 -25.18 21.32
N VAL A 375 2.26 -25.66 22.27
CA VAL A 375 1.99 -25.45 23.70
C VAL A 375 2.02 -23.97 24.09
N LEU A 376 2.98 -23.20 23.57
CA LEU A 376 3.09 -21.76 23.82
C LEU A 376 1.83 -21.02 23.33
N ILE A 377 1.45 -21.23 22.07
CA ILE A 377 0.26 -20.61 21.46
C ILE A 377 -1.00 -21.03 22.24
N ASP A 378 -1.14 -22.32 22.54
CA ASP A 378 -2.31 -22.83 23.23
C ASP A 378 -2.45 -22.23 24.63
N VAL A 379 -1.37 -22.12 25.40
CA VAL A 379 -1.43 -21.51 26.74
C VAL A 379 -1.78 -20.03 26.66
N VAL A 380 -1.23 -19.30 25.70
CA VAL A 380 -1.46 -17.85 25.53
C VAL A 380 -2.88 -17.58 25.03
N GLU A 381 -3.30 -18.16 23.91
CA GLU A 381 -4.59 -17.83 23.28
C GLU A 381 -5.79 -18.45 24.01
N ASN A 382 -5.59 -19.54 24.75
CA ASN A 382 -6.64 -20.10 25.60
C ASN A 382 -6.68 -19.50 27.01
N PHE A 383 -5.75 -18.62 27.38
CA PHE A 383 -5.71 -18.02 28.72
C PHE A 383 -7.03 -17.35 29.10
N GLY A 384 -7.66 -16.63 28.16
CA GLY A 384 -8.92 -15.92 28.38
C GLY A 384 -10.17 -16.81 28.46
N LYS A 385 -10.08 -18.14 28.25
CA LYS A 385 -11.24 -19.04 28.35
C LYS A 385 -11.77 -19.15 29.79
N THR A 386 -10.89 -19.03 30.78
CA THR A 386 -11.23 -19.05 32.19
C THR A 386 -10.48 -17.94 32.90
N ALA A 387 -11.18 -17.15 33.71
CA ALA A 387 -10.54 -16.10 34.49
C ALA A 387 -9.38 -16.66 35.35
N PRO A 388 -8.27 -15.91 35.53
CA PRO A 388 -7.24 -16.29 36.48
C PRO A 388 -7.80 -16.31 37.91
N THR A 389 -7.16 -17.03 38.81
CA THR A 389 -7.61 -17.04 40.21
C THR A 389 -7.32 -15.70 40.88
N LYS A 390 -8.05 -15.40 41.96
CA LYS A 390 -7.79 -14.20 42.76
C LYS A 390 -6.35 -14.20 43.30
N GLU A 391 -5.82 -15.36 43.67
CA GLU A 391 -4.46 -15.51 44.19
C GLU A 391 -3.39 -15.24 43.12
N GLU A 392 -3.63 -15.65 41.86
CA GLU A 392 -2.74 -15.31 40.73
C GLU A 392 -2.67 -13.78 40.54
N VAL A 393 -3.83 -13.12 40.53
CA VAL A 393 -3.94 -11.67 40.36
C VAL A 393 -3.33 -10.91 41.55
N ASP A 394 -3.68 -11.28 42.78
CA ASP A 394 -3.18 -10.64 43.99
C ASP A 394 -1.66 -10.79 44.12
N ARG A 395 -1.09 -11.94 43.74
CA ARG A 395 0.36 -12.16 43.70
C ARG A 395 1.03 -11.19 42.74
N SER A 396 0.49 -11.06 41.53
CA SER A 396 1.02 -10.16 40.51
C SER A 396 0.93 -8.70 40.95
N ILE A 397 -0.23 -8.26 41.48
CA ILE A 397 -0.40 -6.91 42.04
C ILE A 397 0.62 -6.65 43.15
N THR A 398 0.76 -7.58 44.10
CA THR A 398 1.72 -7.46 45.21
C THR A 398 3.15 -7.31 44.70
N LYS A 399 3.53 -8.10 43.69
CA LYS A 399 4.85 -8.01 43.05
C LYS A 399 5.07 -6.65 42.39
N GLN A 400 4.08 -6.14 41.65
CA GLN A 400 4.16 -4.84 40.98
C GLN A 400 4.24 -3.68 41.96
N LEU A 401 3.39 -3.67 43.00
CA LEU A 401 3.43 -2.65 44.06
C LEU A 401 4.75 -2.67 44.82
N LYS A 402 5.22 -3.86 45.25
CA LYS A 402 6.53 -4.02 45.89
C LYS A 402 7.64 -3.45 45.01
N ASN A 403 7.63 -3.72 43.70
CA ASN A 403 8.67 -3.21 42.81
C ASN A 403 8.61 -1.67 42.71
N ILE A 404 7.41 -1.08 42.67
CA ILE A 404 7.23 0.38 42.71
C ILE A 404 7.74 0.97 44.02
N ASP A 405 7.39 0.38 45.17
CA ASP A 405 7.85 0.85 46.48
C ASP A 405 9.38 0.78 46.60
N LEU A 406 10.00 -0.31 46.15
CA LEU A 406 11.46 -0.45 46.11
C LEU A 406 12.13 0.53 45.15
N LEU A 407 11.46 0.94 44.08
CA LEU A 407 11.93 2.03 43.23
C LEU A 407 11.88 3.36 43.98
N LEU A 408 10.73 3.72 44.55
CA LEU A 408 10.51 5.00 45.23
C LEU A 408 11.39 5.18 46.47
N ASN A 409 11.74 4.09 47.17
CA ASN A 409 12.65 4.10 48.32
C ASN A 409 14.12 4.35 47.92
N ASN A 410 14.45 4.41 46.63
CA ASN A 410 15.80 4.67 46.15
C ASN A 410 15.84 5.92 45.27
N THR A 411 16.18 7.06 45.89
CA THR A 411 16.27 8.39 45.28
C THR A 411 17.10 8.44 43.98
N GLU A 412 18.21 7.72 43.90
CA GLU A 412 19.04 7.65 42.69
C GLU A 412 18.32 6.90 41.56
N ARG A 413 17.63 5.80 41.88
CA ARG A 413 16.82 5.06 40.90
C ARG A 413 15.59 5.84 40.45
N VAL A 414 14.93 6.58 41.36
CA VAL A 414 13.84 7.51 40.98
C VAL A 414 14.40 8.57 40.04
N GLY A 415 15.57 9.12 40.36
CA GLY A 415 16.21 10.18 39.59
C GLY A 415 16.48 9.81 38.14
N THR A 416 16.60 8.52 37.82
CA THR A 416 16.88 8.01 36.47
C THR A 416 15.67 7.33 35.81
N PHE A 417 14.90 6.53 36.55
CA PHE A 417 13.78 5.74 35.99
C PHE A 417 12.53 6.59 35.70
N LEU A 418 12.39 7.77 36.31
CA LEU A 418 11.25 8.64 36.06
C LEU A 418 11.17 9.12 34.60
N SER A 419 12.28 9.05 33.87
CA SER A 419 12.38 9.30 32.42
C SER A 419 11.34 8.50 31.61
N GLU A 420 11.02 7.25 32.01
CA GLU A 420 10.03 6.41 31.34
C GLU A 420 8.62 6.98 31.45
N PHE A 421 8.27 7.56 32.61
CA PHE A 421 6.96 8.17 32.82
C PHE A 421 6.88 9.58 32.23
N ILE A 422 7.98 10.32 32.27
CA ILE A 422 8.14 11.60 31.56
C ILE A 422 7.87 11.40 30.06
N ALA A 423 8.37 10.32 29.46
CA ALA A 423 8.19 9.98 28.05
C ALA A 423 6.72 9.75 27.66
N LEU A 424 5.91 9.20 28.58
CA LEU A 424 4.46 9.08 28.40
C LEU A 424 3.74 10.44 28.36
N GLY A 425 4.39 11.49 28.86
CA GLY A 425 3.93 12.89 28.84
C GLY A 425 3.96 13.55 30.22
N ASP A 426 3.86 12.77 31.29
CA ASP A 426 3.75 13.26 32.66
C ASP A 426 4.39 12.28 33.67
N TRP A 427 5.31 12.79 34.48
CA TRP A 427 6.04 12.02 35.49
C TRP A 427 5.13 11.37 36.55
N ARG A 428 3.95 11.95 36.80
CA ARG A 428 2.98 11.43 37.78
C ARG A 428 2.31 10.13 37.33
N MET A 429 2.51 9.72 36.07
CA MET A 429 2.01 8.45 35.56
C MET A 429 2.45 7.25 36.41
N ILE A 430 3.61 7.32 37.08
CA ILE A 430 4.03 6.26 38.01
C ILE A 430 3.02 6.03 39.14
N PHE A 431 2.49 7.10 39.75
CA PHE A 431 1.53 7.00 40.85
C PHE A 431 0.14 6.65 40.35
N TYR A 432 -0.24 7.21 39.19
CA TYR A 432 -1.50 6.85 38.56
C TYR A 432 -1.55 5.35 38.27
N LEU A 433 -0.54 4.80 37.60
CA LEU A 433 -0.46 3.38 37.25
C LEU A 433 -0.39 2.50 38.51
N ARG A 434 0.41 2.88 39.52
CA ARG A 434 0.42 2.24 40.86
C ARG A 434 -1.00 2.06 41.41
N ASP A 435 -1.81 3.12 41.35
CA ASP A 435 -3.15 3.09 41.91
C ASP A 435 -4.16 2.39 41.01
N GLN A 436 -3.91 2.28 39.70
CA GLN A 436 -4.70 1.42 38.82
C GLN A 436 -4.43 -0.07 39.05
N TYR A 437 -3.19 -0.49 39.35
CA TYR A 437 -2.91 -1.91 39.66
C TYR A 437 -3.77 -2.42 40.83
N LYS A 438 -4.00 -1.60 41.85
CA LYS A 438 -4.83 -1.95 43.03
C LYS A 438 -6.30 -2.25 42.69
N LYS A 439 -6.77 -1.86 41.50
CA LYS A 439 -8.16 -1.98 41.08
C LYS A 439 -8.41 -3.18 40.16
N VAL A 440 -7.36 -3.86 39.69
CA VAL A 440 -7.46 -4.96 38.72
C VAL A 440 -8.15 -6.16 39.35
N LYS A 441 -9.14 -6.72 38.64
CA LYS A 441 -9.86 -7.94 39.05
C LYS A 441 -9.62 -9.09 38.06
N PRO A 442 -9.81 -10.35 38.49
CA PRO A 442 -9.74 -11.52 37.60
C PRO A 442 -10.55 -11.38 36.30
N GLU A 443 -11.75 -10.82 36.35
CA GLU A 443 -12.63 -10.69 35.19
C GLU A 443 -12.12 -9.67 34.18
N ASP A 444 -11.38 -8.64 34.64
CA ASP A 444 -10.76 -7.64 33.75
C ASP A 444 -9.63 -8.30 32.96
N VAL A 445 -8.81 -9.10 33.63
CA VAL A 445 -7.71 -9.86 33.03
C VAL A 445 -8.23 -10.84 31.97
N GLN A 446 -9.35 -11.52 32.24
CA GLN A 446 -10.01 -12.40 31.28
C GLN A 446 -10.47 -11.65 30.02
N LYS A 447 -11.15 -10.51 30.18
CA LYS A 447 -11.68 -9.71 29.06
C LYS A 447 -10.56 -9.18 28.17
N VAL A 448 -9.49 -8.66 28.77
CA VAL A 448 -8.32 -8.14 28.04
C VAL A 448 -7.64 -9.25 27.24
N ALA A 449 -7.48 -10.44 27.83
CA ALA A 449 -6.95 -11.60 27.10
C ALA A 449 -7.81 -11.97 25.89
N GLN A 450 -9.14 -12.08 26.04
CA GLN A 450 -10.06 -12.39 24.93
C GLN A 450 -10.08 -11.33 23.82
N LYS A 451 -9.76 -10.08 24.18
CA LYS A 451 -9.72 -8.96 23.24
C LYS A 451 -8.46 -8.98 22.38
N TYR A 452 -7.27 -9.18 22.99
CA TYR A 452 -5.99 -8.98 22.31
C TYR A 452 -5.26 -10.27 21.92
N LEU A 453 -5.40 -11.39 22.67
CA LEU A 453 -4.71 -12.66 22.40
C LEU A 453 -5.47 -13.51 21.38
N ARG A 454 -5.58 -12.99 20.15
CA ARG A 454 -6.30 -13.62 19.03
C ARG A 454 -5.34 -14.02 17.94
N THR A 455 -5.63 -15.13 17.24
CA THR A 455 -4.87 -15.57 16.07
C THR A 455 -4.78 -14.48 14.99
N SER A 456 -5.84 -13.69 14.78
CA SER A 456 -5.83 -12.57 13.82
C SER A 456 -4.89 -11.42 14.21
N ASN A 457 -4.47 -11.34 15.47
CA ASN A 457 -3.55 -10.33 16.01
C ASN A 457 -2.15 -10.93 16.31
N ARG A 458 -1.88 -12.18 15.92
CA ARG A 458 -0.64 -12.89 16.24
C ARG A 458 0.43 -12.62 15.20
N THR A 459 1.63 -12.27 15.65
CA THR A 459 2.85 -12.38 14.85
C THR A 459 3.73 -13.49 15.42
N LEU A 460 4.01 -14.51 14.62
CA LEU A 460 4.80 -15.68 15.01
C LEU A 460 6.23 -15.59 14.49
N GLY A 461 7.21 -15.67 15.38
CA GLY A 461 8.64 -15.79 15.07
C GLY A 461 9.16 -17.18 15.34
N LEU A 462 9.92 -17.75 14.39
CA LEU A 462 10.64 -19.00 14.54
C LEU A 462 12.12 -18.82 14.21
N PHE A 463 13.02 -19.23 15.11
CA PHE A 463 14.46 -19.30 14.84
C PHE A 463 14.89 -20.77 14.79
N TYR A 464 15.47 -21.16 13.65
CA TYR A 464 16.06 -22.48 13.46
C TYR A 464 17.58 -22.36 13.35
N PRO A 465 18.35 -22.98 14.26
CA PRO A 465 19.79 -23.06 14.13
C PRO A 465 20.14 -23.86 12.86
N THR A 466 20.90 -23.24 11.96
CA THR A 466 21.31 -23.81 10.67
C THR A 466 22.82 -23.66 10.53
N GLU A 467 23.55 -24.76 10.33
CA GLU A 467 25.02 -24.75 10.27
C GLU A 467 25.57 -23.90 9.12
N LYS A 468 24.91 -23.97 7.96
CA LYS A 468 25.26 -23.22 6.76
C LYS A 468 24.02 -22.52 6.21
N PRO A 469 23.67 -21.33 6.71
CA PRO A 469 22.54 -20.58 6.20
C PRO A 469 22.76 -20.21 4.72
N GLU A 470 21.84 -20.61 3.84
CA GLU A 470 21.83 -20.18 2.45
C GLU A 470 21.16 -18.80 2.36
N ARG A 471 21.87 -17.82 1.78
CA ARG A 471 21.38 -16.45 1.59
C ARG A 471 21.53 -16.08 0.12
N ALA A 472 20.51 -15.45 -0.46
CA ALA A 472 20.62 -14.81 -1.75
C ALA A 472 21.31 -13.45 -1.55
N GLU A 473 22.57 -13.34 -1.99
CA GLU A 473 23.26 -12.06 -2.01
C GLU A 473 22.75 -11.21 -3.18
N ILE A 474 22.28 -10.00 -2.89
CA ILE A 474 21.83 -9.04 -3.89
C ILE A 474 23.00 -8.07 -4.13
N PRO A 475 23.72 -8.16 -5.26
CA PRO A 475 24.83 -7.26 -5.53
C PRO A 475 24.33 -5.83 -5.76
N GLU A 476 25.15 -4.84 -5.41
CA GLU A 476 24.87 -3.45 -5.72
C GLU A 476 24.87 -3.21 -7.25
N ALA A 477 23.96 -2.37 -7.72
CA ALA A 477 23.93 -1.96 -9.12
C ALA A 477 25.15 -1.09 -9.44
N GLN A 478 25.75 -1.30 -10.61
CA GLN A 478 26.79 -0.40 -11.11
C GLN A 478 26.20 0.95 -11.50
N ASP A 479 27.01 2.00 -11.40
CA ASP A 479 26.65 3.33 -11.86
C ASP A 479 26.27 3.32 -13.36
N VAL A 480 25.16 3.99 -13.69
CA VAL A 480 24.60 4.03 -15.05
C VAL A 480 25.58 4.64 -16.05
N THR A 481 26.35 5.65 -15.63
CA THR A 481 27.37 6.27 -16.50
C THR A 481 28.45 5.28 -16.89
N THR A 482 28.88 4.45 -15.93
CA THR A 482 29.84 3.37 -16.17
C THR A 482 29.28 2.32 -17.13
N LEU A 483 28.04 1.89 -16.92
CA LEU A 483 27.37 0.90 -17.79
C LEU A 483 27.22 1.40 -19.23
N LEU A 484 26.97 2.69 -19.43
CA LEU A 484 26.68 3.26 -20.75
C LEU A 484 27.91 3.85 -21.46
N LYS A 485 29.09 3.88 -20.84
CA LYS A 485 30.31 4.51 -21.38
C LYS A 485 30.63 4.05 -22.81
N ASP A 486 30.49 2.77 -23.08
CA ASP A 486 30.82 2.15 -24.37
C ASP A 486 29.57 1.73 -25.16
N PHE A 487 28.37 2.10 -24.70
CA PHE A 487 27.12 1.77 -25.37
C PHE A 487 27.04 2.46 -26.73
N LYS A 488 26.87 1.67 -27.79
CA LYS A 488 26.59 2.16 -29.15
C LYS A 488 25.21 1.68 -29.56
N GLY A 489 24.35 2.61 -29.95
CA GLY A 489 23.03 2.29 -30.48
C GLY A 489 23.13 1.43 -31.75
N GLY A 490 22.16 0.54 -31.97
CA GLY A 490 22.05 -0.25 -33.20
C GLY A 490 21.65 0.59 -34.42
N THR A 491 21.49 -0.06 -35.57
CA THR A 491 20.99 0.58 -36.79
C THR A 491 19.55 1.09 -36.59
N GLY A 492 19.27 2.30 -37.08
CA GLY A 492 17.94 2.88 -37.01
C GLY A 492 16.91 2.06 -37.79
N VAL A 493 15.71 1.93 -37.22
CA VAL A 493 14.58 1.25 -37.85
C VAL A 493 14.11 2.05 -39.08
N ALA A 494 13.65 1.37 -40.14
CA ALA A 494 13.09 2.00 -41.34
C ALA A 494 12.03 3.06 -40.97
N GLN A 495 12.09 4.24 -41.59
CA GLN A 495 11.08 5.28 -41.40
C GLN A 495 9.83 4.98 -42.23
N GLY A 496 8.65 5.31 -41.69
CA GLY A 496 7.40 5.27 -42.43
C GLY A 496 7.25 6.48 -43.36
N GLU A 497 6.23 6.46 -44.23
CA GLU A 497 5.85 7.63 -45.02
C GLU A 497 5.00 8.62 -44.20
N VAL A 498 4.95 9.87 -44.67
CA VAL A 498 3.92 10.81 -44.22
C VAL A 498 2.57 10.33 -44.75
N PHE A 499 1.65 10.02 -43.84
CA PHE A 499 0.33 9.49 -44.19
C PHE A 499 -0.77 10.47 -43.78
N ASP A 500 -1.62 10.89 -44.71
CA ASP A 500 -2.81 11.68 -44.43
C ASP A 500 -3.97 10.77 -43.97
N PRO A 501 -4.42 10.84 -42.70
CA PRO A 501 -5.51 10.02 -42.19
C PRO A 501 -6.91 10.56 -42.54
N SER A 502 -7.03 11.45 -43.54
CA SER A 502 -8.32 11.92 -44.03
C SER A 502 -9.16 10.77 -44.62
N PRO A 503 -10.50 10.75 -44.38
CA PRO A 503 -11.39 9.75 -44.93
C PRO A 503 -11.23 9.53 -46.44
N SER A 504 -11.15 10.62 -47.22
CA SER A 504 -11.02 10.58 -48.67
C SER A 504 -9.71 9.97 -49.14
N ASN A 505 -8.57 10.31 -48.51
CA ASN A 505 -7.28 9.74 -48.86
C ASN A 505 -7.25 8.23 -48.59
N ILE A 506 -7.74 7.80 -47.42
CA ILE A 506 -7.83 6.37 -47.05
C ILE A 506 -8.68 5.60 -48.06
N ASP A 507 -9.89 6.09 -48.39
CA ASP A 507 -10.76 5.43 -49.36
C ASP A 507 -10.09 5.31 -50.74
N SER A 508 -9.44 6.39 -51.21
CA SER A 508 -8.78 6.40 -52.53
C SER A 508 -7.62 5.42 -52.66
N ARG A 509 -6.95 5.10 -51.54
CA ARG A 509 -5.82 4.17 -51.48
C ARG A 509 -6.22 2.74 -51.11
N THR A 510 -7.48 2.52 -50.68
CA THR A 510 -7.95 1.20 -50.27
C THR A 510 -8.39 0.40 -51.49
N VAL A 511 -7.66 -0.67 -51.80
CA VAL A 511 -8.03 -1.62 -52.85
C VAL A 511 -8.99 -2.67 -52.28
N LYS A 512 -10.15 -2.80 -52.90
CA LYS A 512 -11.17 -3.81 -52.54
C LYS A 512 -11.26 -4.87 -53.64
N SER A 513 -11.33 -6.13 -53.26
CA SER A 513 -11.52 -7.26 -54.19
C SER A 513 -12.20 -8.43 -53.49
N ASP A 514 -12.74 -9.38 -54.26
CA ASP A 514 -13.27 -10.65 -53.76
C ASP A 514 -12.48 -11.80 -54.41
N ILE A 515 -11.95 -12.70 -53.59
CA ILE A 515 -11.23 -13.89 -54.05
C ILE A 515 -11.84 -15.11 -53.38
N GLY A 516 -12.53 -15.94 -54.17
CA GLY A 516 -13.08 -17.21 -53.69
C GLY A 516 -14.08 -17.06 -52.54
N GLY A 517 -14.76 -15.92 -52.41
CA GLY A 517 -15.69 -15.62 -51.31
C GLY A 517 -15.05 -14.91 -50.10
N VAL A 518 -13.74 -14.62 -50.16
CA VAL A 518 -13.04 -13.79 -49.18
C VAL A 518 -13.02 -12.35 -49.67
N LYS A 519 -13.68 -11.45 -48.93
CA LYS A 519 -13.64 -10.01 -49.21
C LYS A 519 -12.35 -9.40 -48.68
N LEU A 520 -11.61 -8.72 -49.53
CA LEU A 520 -10.35 -8.06 -49.20
C LEU A 520 -10.52 -6.54 -49.11
N SER A 521 -9.87 -5.93 -48.12
CA SER A 521 -9.72 -4.46 -48.00
C SER A 521 -8.27 -4.13 -47.66
N LEU A 522 -7.52 -3.72 -48.69
CA LEU A 522 -6.06 -3.63 -48.68
C LEU A 522 -5.63 -2.16 -48.77
N LEU A 523 -4.93 -1.66 -47.76
CA LEU A 523 -4.38 -0.31 -47.73
C LEU A 523 -2.86 -0.38 -47.56
N GLN A 524 -2.15 -0.28 -48.69
CA GLN A 524 -0.69 -0.33 -48.68
C GLN A 524 -0.10 1.04 -48.34
N LYS A 525 0.82 1.10 -47.37
CA LYS A 525 1.60 2.30 -47.01
C LYS A 525 2.91 1.93 -46.32
N LYS A 526 3.95 2.76 -46.46
CA LYS A 526 5.20 2.54 -45.72
C LYS A 526 5.04 2.87 -44.25
N THR A 527 5.40 1.93 -43.39
CA THR A 527 5.28 2.05 -41.92
C THR A 527 6.66 2.04 -41.28
N ARG A 528 6.77 2.63 -40.09
CA ARG A 528 8.02 2.55 -39.33
C ARG A 528 8.29 1.08 -38.98
N GLY A 529 9.46 0.57 -39.36
CA GLY A 529 9.82 -0.83 -39.16
C GLY A 529 9.09 -1.83 -40.06
N ASN A 530 8.50 -1.37 -41.16
CA ASN A 530 7.79 -2.19 -42.14
C ASN A 530 6.62 -3.00 -41.51
N VAL A 531 5.99 -2.47 -40.46
CA VAL A 531 4.86 -3.11 -39.77
C VAL A 531 3.65 -3.29 -40.70
N VAL A 532 2.99 -4.45 -40.54
CA VAL A 532 1.76 -4.85 -41.21
C VAL A 532 0.74 -5.24 -40.14
N ASN A 533 -0.47 -4.69 -40.23
CA ASN A 533 -1.61 -5.04 -39.38
C ASN A 533 -2.73 -5.64 -40.24
N ALA A 534 -3.11 -6.88 -39.95
CA ALA A 534 -4.22 -7.56 -40.61
C ALA A 534 -5.32 -7.98 -39.63
N ASN A 535 -6.56 -7.97 -40.11
CA ASN A 535 -7.71 -8.50 -39.42
C ASN A 535 -8.46 -9.47 -40.34
N LEU A 536 -8.53 -10.74 -39.94
CA LEU A 536 -9.30 -11.79 -40.60
C LEU A 536 -10.52 -12.10 -39.73
N THR A 537 -11.73 -11.97 -40.29
CA THR A 537 -12.95 -12.42 -39.62
C THR A 537 -13.62 -13.51 -40.43
N LEU A 538 -13.90 -14.65 -39.80
CA LEU A 538 -14.73 -15.71 -40.37
C LEU A 538 -16.10 -15.69 -39.69
N ARG A 539 -17.18 -15.59 -40.48
CA ARG A 539 -18.56 -15.62 -39.98
C ARG A 539 -19.26 -16.90 -40.42
N PHE A 540 -20.03 -17.51 -39.53
CA PHE A 540 -20.66 -18.80 -39.77
C PHE A 540 -21.94 -18.97 -38.97
N GLY A 541 -22.77 -19.90 -39.42
CA GLY A 541 -23.99 -20.29 -38.73
C GLY A 541 -25.11 -19.25 -38.78
N ASP A 542 -26.23 -19.66 -38.22
CA ASP A 542 -27.44 -18.88 -38.05
C ASP A 542 -28.01 -19.15 -36.66
N GLU A 543 -29.06 -18.43 -36.27
CA GLU A 543 -29.69 -18.57 -34.95
C GLU A 543 -29.99 -20.04 -34.62
N LYS A 544 -30.65 -20.75 -35.54
CA LYS A 544 -31.12 -22.13 -35.32
C LYS A 544 -29.96 -23.11 -35.15
N SER A 545 -28.91 -22.99 -35.97
CA SER A 545 -27.78 -23.92 -35.96
C SER A 545 -26.83 -23.70 -34.77
N LEU A 546 -26.83 -22.49 -34.20
CA LEU A 546 -25.98 -22.05 -33.08
C LEU A 546 -26.65 -22.17 -31.70
N THR A 547 -27.96 -22.39 -31.63
CA THR A 547 -28.67 -22.62 -30.36
C THR A 547 -27.99 -23.72 -29.54
N GLY A 548 -27.63 -23.39 -28.30
CA GLY A 548 -27.00 -24.28 -27.31
C GLY A 548 -25.48 -24.43 -27.45
N LYS A 549 -24.82 -23.62 -28.31
CA LYS A 549 -23.41 -23.84 -28.67
C LYS A 549 -22.45 -22.71 -28.31
N SER A 550 -22.88 -21.66 -27.62
CA SER A 550 -22.03 -20.48 -27.35
C SER A 550 -20.71 -20.84 -26.65
N VAL A 551 -20.76 -21.55 -25.52
CA VAL A 551 -19.53 -21.94 -24.77
C VAL A 551 -18.69 -22.96 -25.55
N ILE A 552 -19.32 -23.80 -26.38
CA ILE A 552 -18.60 -24.72 -27.28
C ILE A 552 -17.82 -23.91 -28.33
N ALA A 553 -18.43 -22.86 -28.88
CA ALA A 553 -17.80 -21.97 -29.85
C ALA A 553 -16.61 -21.21 -29.23
N ASP A 554 -16.77 -20.71 -28.00
CA ASP A 554 -15.72 -20.04 -27.23
C ASP A 554 -14.50 -20.96 -27.07
N TYR A 555 -14.68 -22.17 -26.51
CA TYR A 555 -13.59 -23.14 -26.38
C TYR A 555 -13.02 -23.57 -27.73
N THR A 556 -13.84 -23.68 -28.78
CA THR A 556 -13.34 -24.05 -30.10
C THR A 556 -12.33 -23.02 -30.58
N ALA A 557 -12.65 -21.73 -30.47
CA ALA A 557 -11.74 -20.67 -30.88
C ALA A 557 -10.47 -20.62 -30.02
N ASP A 558 -10.60 -20.75 -28.70
CA ASP A 558 -9.46 -20.76 -27.77
C ASP A 558 -8.50 -21.93 -28.03
N LEU A 559 -9.03 -23.04 -28.53
CA LEU A 559 -8.26 -24.25 -28.82
C LEU A 559 -7.59 -24.27 -30.21
N LEU A 560 -7.97 -23.40 -31.15
CA LEU A 560 -7.38 -23.37 -32.49
C LEU A 560 -5.85 -23.19 -32.47
N THR A 561 -5.36 -22.43 -31.49
CA THR A 561 -3.92 -22.14 -31.34
C THR A 561 -3.23 -23.03 -30.32
N LYS A 562 -3.89 -24.12 -29.87
CA LYS A 562 -3.35 -25.03 -28.84
C LYS A 562 -2.70 -26.27 -29.44
N GLY A 563 -2.40 -26.23 -30.75
CA GLY A 563 -1.69 -27.25 -31.48
C GLY A 563 -2.35 -27.56 -32.81
N THR A 564 -1.53 -27.87 -33.79
CA THR A 564 -1.92 -28.30 -35.14
C THR A 564 -1.37 -29.70 -35.42
N THR A 565 -1.68 -30.24 -36.59
CA THR A 565 -1.08 -31.50 -37.08
C THR A 565 0.42 -31.38 -37.36
N LYS A 566 0.95 -30.15 -37.51
CA LYS A 566 2.34 -29.87 -37.88
C LYS A 566 3.18 -29.31 -36.74
N HIS A 567 2.55 -28.57 -35.82
CA HIS A 567 3.23 -27.93 -34.69
C HIS A 567 2.46 -28.20 -33.40
N THR A 568 3.18 -28.55 -32.35
CA THR A 568 2.66 -28.44 -30.97
C THR A 568 2.33 -26.98 -30.65
N ARG A 569 1.59 -26.74 -29.56
CA ARG A 569 1.30 -25.38 -29.07
C ARG A 569 2.56 -24.53 -28.92
N GLN A 570 3.62 -25.11 -28.35
CA GLN A 570 4.88 -24.40 -28.11
C GLN A 570 5.58 -24.08 -29.43
N GLU A 571 5.73 -25.06 -30.31
CA GLU A 571 6.38 -24.85 -31.61
C GLU A 571 5.65 -23.80 -32.46
N TRP A 572 4.31 -23.81 -32.47
CA TRP A 572 3.53 -22.81 -33.21
C TRP A 572 3.78 -21.40 -32.67
N LYS A 573 3.87 -21.24 -31.35
CA LYS A 573 4.24 -19.96 -30.73
C LYS A 573 5.68 -19.56 -31.05
N ASP A 574 6.62 -20.49 -31.00
CA ASP A 574 8.03 -20.23 -31.30
C ASP A 574 8.22 -19.78 -32.75
N GLU A 575 7.46 -20.36 -33.69
CA GLU A 575 7.46 -19.91 -35.10
C GLU A 575 6.89 -18.50 -35.26
N LEU A 576 5.82 -18.13 -34.54
CA LEU A 576 5.34 -16.74 -34.52
C LEU A 576 6.40 -15.78 -33.95
N ASP A 577 7.09 -16.15 -32.87
CA ASP A 577 8.13 -15.33 -32.26
C ASP A 577 9.32 -15.14 -33.21
N LYS A 578 9.76 -16.19 -33.94
CA LYS A 578 10.77 -16.10 -35.01
C LYS A 578 10.34 -15.15 -36.13
N LEU A 579 9.05 -15.17 -36.48
CA LEU A 579 8.46 -14.28 -37.48
C LEU A 579 8.15 -12.88 -36.95
N LYS A 580 8.49 -12.56 -35.69
CA LYS A 580 8.15 -11.27 -35.06
C LYS A 580 6.65 -10.97 -35.20
N ALA A 581 5.82 -11.99 -35.04
CA ALA A 581 4.39 -11.93 -35.29
C ALA A 581 3.60 -12.03 -33.98
N ARG A 582 2.68 -11.09 -33.77
CA ARG A 582 1.62 -11.20 -32.77
C ARG A 582 0.35 -11.63 -33.49
N VAL A 583 -0.19 -12.77 -33.08
CA VAL A 583 -1.45 -13.29 -33.60
C VAL A 583 -2.38 -13.57 -32.44
N ASN A 584 -3.60 -13.03 -32.49
CA ASN A 584 -4.62 -13.28 -31.47
C ASN A 584 -5.93 -13.73 -32.12
N PHE A 585 -6.46 -14.84 -31.62
CA PHE A 585 -7.75 -15.38 -32.01
C PHE A 585 -8.76 -15.01 -30.92
N THR A 586 -9.91 -14.48 -31.31
CA THR A 586 -11.02 -14.20 -30.40
C THR A 586 -12.29 -14.75 -31.01
N GLY A 587 -12.86 -15.75 -30.34
CA GLY A 587 -14.06 -16.43 -30.76
C GLY A 587 -15.33 -15.84 -30.17
N GLY A 588 -16.43 -16.28 -30.75
CA GLY A 588 -17.77 -16.15 -30.20
C GLY A 588 -18.71 -17.08 -30.97
N PRO A 589 -20.01 -17.08 -30.64
CA PRO A 589 -20.97 -18.01 -31.22
C PRO A 589 -21.09 -17.89 -32.75
N THR A 590 -20.94 -16.70 -33.32
CA THR A 590 -21.24 -16.42 -34.74
C THR A 590 -20.01 -16.16 -35.60
N GLN A 591 -18.83 -15.98 -34.99
CA GLN A 591 -17.62 -15.63 -35.71
C GLN A 591 -16.35 -15.91 -34.90
N VAL A 592 -15.23 -16.02 -35.61
CA VAL A 592 -13.89 -15.89 -35.05
C VAL A 592 -13.18 -14.71 -35.70
N ASN A 593 -12.55 -13.87 -34.89
CA ASN A 593 -11.71 -12.76 -35.33
C ASN A 593 -10.25 -13.11 -35.05
N ILE A 594 -9.39 -12.88 -36.04
CA ILE A 594 -7.96 -13.08 -35.96
C ILE A 594 -7.28 -11.76 -36.28
N THR A 595 -6.50 -11.26 -35.34
CA THR A 595 -5.63 -10.09 -35.55
C THR A 595 -4.20 -10.57 -35.76
N ILE A 596 -3.49 -9.95 -36.69
CA ILE A 596 -2.11 -10.27 -37.05
C ILE A 596 -1.33 -8.96 -37.11
N GLU A 597 -0.25 -8.87 -36.37
CA GLU A 597 0.72 -7.77 -36.42
C GLU A 597 2.11 -8.37 -36.65
N THR A 598 2.80 -7.96 -37.71
CA THR A 598 4.14 -8.45 -38.05
C THR A 598 4.86 -7.47 -38.99
N THR A 599 5.94 -7.88 -39.62
CA THR A 599 6.70 -7.07 -40.61
C THR A 599 6.44 -7.55 -42.03
N LYS A 600 6.65 -6.69 -43.02
CA LYS A 600 6.49 -6.96 -44.45
C LYS A 600 7.06 -8.31 -44.87
N GLU A 601 8.31 -8.55 -44.50
CA GLU A 601 9.09 -9.71 -44.92
C GLU A 601 8.52 -11.01 -44.33
N ASN A 602 7.93 -10.94 -43.13
CA ASN A 602 7.40 -12.08 -42.40
C ASN A 602 5.89 -12.32 -42.61
N PHE A 603 5.15 -11.32 -43.12
CA PHE A 603 3.70 -11.38 -43.24
C PHE A 603 3.18 -12.61 -44.02
N PRO A 604 3.74 -13.01 -45.17
CA PRO A 604 3.29 -14.21 -45.87
C PRO A 604 3.40 -15.49 -45.02
N ALA A 605 4.50 -15.66 -44.28
CA ALA A 605 4.72 -16.82 -43.43
C ALA A 605 3.80 -16.81 -42.19
N ALA A 606 3.61 -15.63 -41.57
CA ALA A 606 2.70 -15.49 -40.43
C ALA A 606 1.25 -15.81 -40.84
N LEU A 607 0.81 -15.36 -42.02
CA LEU A 607 -0.51 -15.69 -42.55
C LEU A 607 -0.64 -17.20 -42.82
N LYS A 608 0.41 -17.88 -43.28
CA LYS A 608 0.41 -19.34 -43.44
C LYS A 608 0.27 -20.09 -42.12
N LEU A 609 0.87 -19.62 -41.02
CA LEU A 609 0.67 -20.22 -39.69
C LEU A 609 -0.77 -20.02 -39.17
N VAL A 610 -1.39 -18.87 -39.48
CA VAL A 610 -2.81 -18.63 -39.20
C VAL A 610 -3.68 -19.60 -39.99
N VAL A 611 -3.38 -19.80 -41.28
CA VAL A 611 -4.05 -20.79 -42.13
C VAL A 611 -3.92 -22.20 -41.53
N GLU A 612 -2.73 -22.58 -41.08
CA GLU A 612 -2.49 -23.88 -40.45
C GLU A 612 -3.33 -24.08 -39.20
N ALA A 613 -3.32 -23.13 -38.26
CA ALA A 613 -4.14 -23.19 -37.05
C ALA A 613 -5.65 -23.24 -37.35
N LEU A 614 -6.08 -22.57 -38.42
CA LEU A 614 -7.48 -22.56 -38.86
C LEU A 614 -7.92 -23.84 -39.56
N LYS A 615 -7.03 -24.54 -40.27
CA LYS A 615 -7.40 -25.68 -41.13
C LYS A 615 -7.00 -27.04 -40.55
N GLU A 616 -5.96 -27.08 -39.74
CA GLU A 616 -5.38 -28.31 -39.21
C GLU A 616 -5.26 -28.35 -37.66
N PRO A 617 -6.22 -27.82 -36.87
CA PRO A 617 -6.15 -27.90 -35.40
C PRO A 617 -6.36 -29.34 -34.90
N VAL A 618 -5.63 -29.75 -33.86
CA VAL A 618 -5.73 -31.11 -33.29
C VAL A 618 -6.63 -31.22 -32.06
N PHE A 619 -6.96 -30.09 -31.42
CA PHE A 619 -7.78 -29.98 -30.19
C PHE A 619 -7.32 -30.97 -29.08
N PRO A 620 -6.19 -30.72 -28.40
CA PRO A 620 -5.70 -31.58 -27.34
C PRO A 620 -6.64 -31.62 -26.12
N ALA A 621 -6.85 -32.80 -25.55
CA ALA A 621 -7.76 -32.99 -24.43
C ALA A 621 -7.27 -32.31 -23.13
N ASP A 622 -5.96 -32.33 -22.89
CA ASP A 622 -5.33 -31.70 -21.74
C ASP A 622 -5.41 -30.17 -21.81
N GLU A 623 -5.29 -29.59 -23.00
CA GLU A 623 -5.43 -28.14 -23.22
C GLU A 623 -6.87 -27.66 -22.97
N LEU A 624 -7.89 -28.45 -23.31
CA LEU A 624 -9.27 -28.16 -22.94
C LEU A 624 -9.47 -28.16 -21.41
N GLU A 625 -8.86 -29.11 -20.70
CA GLU A 625 -8.96 -29.17 -19.24
C GLU A 625 -8.27 -27.98 -18.56
N LYS A 626 -7.09 -27.57 -19.04
CA LYS A 626 -6.41 -26.37 -18.53
C LYS A 626 -7.27 -25.11 -18.72
N LEU A 627 -7.79 -24.89 -19.94
CA LEU A 627 -8.68 -23.77 -20.23
C LEU A 627 -9.95 -23.79 -19.36
N ARG A 628 -10.50 -24.98 -19.10
CA ARG A 628 -11.65 -25.14 -18.21
C ARG A 628 -11.34 -24.69 -16.79
N GLN A 629 -10.21 -25.11 -16.24
CA GLN A 629 -9.79 -24.72 -14.89
C GLN A 629 -9.53 -23.21 -14.77
N GLU A 630 -8.85 -22.63 -15.77
CA GLU A 630 -8.59 -21.18 -15.86
C GLU A 630 -9.91 -20.38 -15.87
N ASN A 631 -10.85 -20.74 -16.74
CA ASN A 631 -12.15 -20.07 -16.85
C ASN A 631 -12.99 -20.22 -15.58
N ILE A 632 -12.99 -21.41 -14.94
CA ILE A 632 -13.69 -21.62 -13.66
C ILE A 632 -13.09 -20.73 -12.57
N SER A 633 -11.77 -20.70 -12.42
CA SER A 633 -11.10 -19.90 -11.39
C SER A 633 -11.38 -18.41 -11.55
N ALA A 634 -11.36 -17.91 -12.80
CA ALA A 634 -11.67 -16.52 -13.11
C ALA A 634 -13.13 -16.16 -12.74
N LEU A 635 -14.08 -17.04 -13.06
CA LEU A 635 -15.50 -16.86 -12.73
C LEU A 635 -15.76 -16.93 -11.21
N GLU A 636 -15.14 -17.86 -10.49
CA GLU A 636 -15.27 -17.98 -9.02
C GLU A 636 -14.72 -16.72 -8.31
N THR A 637 -13.62 -16.16 -8.80
CA THR A 637 -13.06 -14.91 -8.25
C THR A 637 -14.04 -13.75 -8.43
N GLN A 638 -14.65 -13.62 -9.61
CA GLN A 638 -15.62 -12.56 -9.91
C GLN A 638 -16.90 -12.67 -9.06
N LYS A 639 -17.29 -13.87 -8.63
CA LYS A 639 -18.54 -14.11 -7.88
C LYS A 639 -18.63 -13.32 -6.56
N SER A 640 -17.50 -13.11 -5.89
CA SER A 640 -17.44 -12.34 -4.64
C SER A 640 -17.14 -10.85 -4.83
N ASP A 641 -16.75 -10.45 -6.04
CA ASP A 641 -16.35 -9.09 -6.38
C ASP A 641 -17.58 -8.19 -6.67
N PRO A 642 -17.59 -6.92 -6.23
CA PRO A 642 -18.68 -6.00 -6.52
C PRO A 642 -19.01 -5.85 -8.02
N GLN A 643 -18.01 -5.82 -8.90
CA GLN A 643 -18.23 -5.69 -10.34
C GLN A 643 -18.84 -6.96 -10.95
N GLY A 644 -18.42 -8.15 -10.49
CA GLY A 644 -19.01 -9.42 -10.90
C GLY A 644 -20.49 -9.53 -10.52
N LYS A 645 -20.85 -9.14 -9.30
CA LYS A 645 -22.25 -9.09 -8.82
C LYS A 645 -23.13 -8.12 -9.62
N VAL A 646 -22.60 -6.95 -9.99
CA VAL A 646 -23.30 -6.00 -10.87
C VAL A 646 -23.46 -6.57 -12.27
N THR A 647 -22.46 -7.30 -12.78
CA THR A 647 -22.52 -7.96 -14.09
C THR A 647 -23.62 -9.02 -14.13
N ASP A 648 -23.78 -9.83 -13.07
CA ASP A 648 -24.89 -10.78 -12.97
C ASP A 648 -26.26 -10.11 -12.91
N ALA A 649 -26.40 -9.06 -12.09
CA ALA A 649 -27.64 -8.29 -12.04
C ALA A 649 -28.00 -7.65 -13.40
N MET A 650 -26.98 -7.25 -14.17
CA MET A 650 -27.15 -6.73 -15.53
C MET A 650 -27.51 -7.84 -16.51
N ALA A 651 -26.91 -9.02 -16.41
CA ALA A 651 -27.24 -10.18 -17.23
C ALA A 651 -28.70 -10.61 -17.01
N GLU A 652 -29.18 -10.63 -15.77
CA GLU A 652 -30.59 -10.88 -15.44
C GLU A 652 -31.51 -9.82 -16.05
N LEU A 653 -31.14 -8.55 -15.96
CA LEU A 653 -31.93 -7.42 -16.47
C LEU A 653 -32.08 -7.45 -18.00
N LEU A 654 -31.04 -7.90 -18.71
CA LEU A 654 -30.96 -7.88 -20.18
C LEU A 654 -31.27 -9.24 -20.82
N ARG A 655 -31.88 -10.17 -20.07
CA ARG A 655 -32.19 -11.53 -20.52
C ARG A 655 -33.52 -11.60 -21.27
N PHE A 656 -33.49 -11.33 -22.58
CA PHE A 656 -34.70 -11.39 -23.43
C PHE A 656 -34.87 -12.68 -24.22
N TYR A 657 -33.80 -13.47 -24.32
CA TYR A 657 -33.77 -14.67 -25.13
C TYR A 657 -33.91 -15.93 -24.26
N PRO A 658 -34.45 -17.04 -24.79
CA PRO A 658 -34.47 -18.31 -24.08
C PRO A 658 -33.04 -18.86 -23.91
N LYS A 659 -32.84 -19.68 -22.86
CA LYS A 659 -31.56 -20.35 -22.63
C LYS A 659 -31.13 -21.12 -23.88
N GLY A 660 -29.87 -20.96 -24.25
CA GLY A 660 -29.27 -21.55 -25.45
C GLY A 660 -29.25 -20.65 -26.67
N HIS A 661 -30.07 -19.59 -26.75
CA HIS A 661 -29.98 -18.64 -27.86
C HIS A 661 -28.61 -17.90 -27.88
N PRO A 662 -28.01 -17.57 -29.04
CA PRO A 662 -26.69 -16.91 -29.10
C PRO A 662 -26.57 -15.58 -28.34
N ASN A 663 -27.67 -14.81 -28.24
CA ASN A 663 -27.72 -13.55 -27.49
C ASN A 663 -28.18 -13.70 -26.01
N TYR A 664 -28.28 -14.93 -25.49
CA TYR A 664 -28.64 -15.17 -24.10
C TYR A 664 -27.61 -14.57 -23.14
N GLN A 665 -28.07 -13.93 -22.07
CA GLN A 665 -27.22 -13.32 -21.04
C GLN A 665 -27.11 -14.26 -19.82
N SER A 666 -26.06 -15.09 -19.79
CA SER A 666 -25.80 -16.02 -18.69
C SER A 666 -25.21 -15.31 -17.47
N THR A 667 -25.68 -15.69 -16.27
CA THR A 667 -25.00 -15.36 -15.00
C THR A 667 -23.70 -16.13 -14.85
N ILE A 668 -22.85 -15.72 -13.90
CA ILE A 668 -21.60 -16.41 -13.55
C ILE A 668 -21.88 -17.88 -13.21
N ASP A 669 -22.91 -18.18 -12.41
CA ASP A 669 -23.26 -19.55 -12.04
C ASP A 669 -23.71 -20.40 -13.25
N GLU A 670 -24.48 -19.83 -14.17
CA GLU A 670 -24.86 -20.52 -15.41
C GLU A 670 -23.64 -20.80 -16.29
N LYS A 671 -22.73 -19.81 -16.43
CA LYS A 671 -21.46 -19.99 -17.14
C LYS A 671 -20.64 -21.11 -16.51
N LEU A 672 -20.49 -21.13 -15.18
CA LEU A 672 -19.75 -22.18 -14.49
C LEU A 672 -20.28 -23.58 -14.81
N VAL A 673 -21.61 -23.75 -14.88
CA VAL A 673 -22.23 -25.02 -15.30
C VAL A 673 -21.89 -25.34 -16.75
N ASP A 674 -22.06 -24.38 -17.66
CA ASP A 674 -21.86 -24.60 -19.10
C ASP A 674 -20.38 -24.89 -19.42
N TYR A 675 -19.44 -24.13 -18.85
CA TYR A 675 -17.99 -24.34 -19.01
C TYR A 675 -17.53 -25.72 -18.49
N LYS A 676 -18.13 -26.22 -17.41
CA LYS A 676 -17.87 -27.57 -16.87
C LYS A 676 -18.42 -28.68 -17.77
N ALA A 677 -19.50 -28.43 -18.49
CA ALA A 677 -20.22 -29.46 -19.25
C ALA A 677 -19.63 -29.77 -20.64
N VAL A 678 -18.90 -28.84 -21.26
CA VAL A 678 -18.40 -29.00 -22.64
C VAL A 678 -17.47 -30.20 -22.78
N LYS A 679 -17.73 -31.04 -23.78
CA LYS A 679 -16.91 -32.19 -24.17
C LYS A 679 -16.04 -31.90 -25.39
N LEU A 680 -14.89 -32.55 -25.47
CA LEU A 680 -13.94 -32.37 -26.58
C LEU A 680 -14.54 -32.72 -27.95
N ASP A 681 -15.38 -33.76 -28.02
CA ASP A 681 -16.01 -34.16 -29.29
C ASP A 681 -16.99 -33.10 -29.80
N GLU A 682 -17.64 -32.35 -28.89
CA GLU A 682 -18.53 -31.24 -29.26
C GLU A 682 -17.75 -30.07 -29.86
N VAL A 683 -16.57 -29.77 -29.31
CA VAL A 683 -15.63 -28.78 -29.88
C VAL A 683 -15.18 -29.19 -31.28
N LYS A 684 -14.74 -30.45 -31.45
CA LYS A 684 -14.33 -30.97 -32.76
C LYS A 684 -15.47 -30.98 -33.77
N GLN A 685 -16.68 -31.31 -33.34
CA GLN A 685 -17.87 -31.29 -34.20
C GLN A 685 -18.28 -29.86 -34.56
N PHE A 686 -18.20 -28.91 -33.62
CA PHE A 686 -18.45 -27.50 -33.89
C PHE A 686 -17.49 -26.97 -34.96
N TYR A 687 -16.19 -27.24 -34.81
CA TYR A 687 -15.19 -26.89 -35.82
C TYR A 687 -15.58 -27.43 -37.21
N LYS A 688 -15.88 -28.73 -37.32
CA LYS A 688 -16.27 -29.38 -38.58
C LYS A 688 -17.56 -28.82 -39.18
N ASP A 689 -18.52 -28.42 -38.36
CA ASP A 689 -19.82 -27.94 -38.83
C ASP A 689 -19.78 -26.51 -39.38
N PHE A 690 -18.87 -25.66 -38.87
CA PHE A 690 -18.97 -24.21 -39.04
C PHE A 690 -17.74 -23.54 -39.66
N TYR A 691 -16.53 -24.05 -39.44
CA TYR A 691 -15.31 -23.36 -39.86
C TYR A 691 -15.10 -23.44 -41.38
N GLY A 692 -14.85 -22.28 -41.98
CA GLY A 692 -14.59 -22.12 -43.40
C GLY A 692 -14.62 -20.65 -43.82
N ALA A 693 -14.33 -20.39 -45.09
CA ALA A 693 -14.11 -19.07 -45.65
C ALA A 693 -15.29 -18.51 -46.46
N SER A 694 -16.49 -19.10 -46.35
CA SER A 694 -17.65 -18.69 -47.17
C SER A 694 -18.11 -17.26 -46.92
N ASN A 695 -17.84 -16.71 -45.72
CA ASN A 695 -18.15 -15.33 -45.33
C ASN A 695 -16.95 -14.70 -44.61
N ALA A 696 -15.78 -14.81 -45.23
CA ALA A 696 -14.53 -14.30 -44.69
C ALA A 696 -14.26 -12.87 -45.15
N ILE A 697 -13.68 -12.07 -44.26
CA ILE A 697 -13.19 -10.72 -44.57
C ILE A 697 -11.76 -10.61 -44.07
N LEU A 698 -10.86 -10.21 -44.94
CA LEU A 698 -9.47 -9.92 -44.60
C LEU A 698 -9.15 -8.46 -44.94
N SER A 699 -8.84 -7.67 -43.92
CA SER A 699 -8.27 -6.34 -44.10
C SER A 699 -6.79 -6.33 -43.76
N VAL A 700 -5.99 -5.59 -44.53
CA VAL A 700 -4.55 -5.45 -44.30
C VAL A 700 -4.16 -3.99 -44.48
N VAL A 701 -3.48 -3.43 -43.49
CA VAL A 701 -2.94 -2.05 -43.48
C VAL A 701 -1.44 -2.11 -43.19
N GLY A 702 -0.61 -1.48 -44.02
CA GLY A 702 0.84 -1.38 -43.81
C GLY A 702 1.66 -1.67 -45.06
N ASP A 703 2.93 -2.04 -44.88
CA ASP A 703 3.83 -2.35 -46.00
C ASP A 703 3.84 -3.86 -46.25
N PHE A 704 3.10 -4.35 -47.24
CA PHE A 704 3.00 -5.78 -47.57
C PHE A 704 3.09 -6.02 -49.08
N ASP A 705 3.41 -7.26 -49.46
CA ASP A 705 3.33 -7.72 -50.86
C ASP A 705 1.90 -8.16 -51.18
N GLU A 706 1.20 -7.36 -51.98
CA GLU A 706 -0.20 -7.63 -52.36
C GLU A 706 -0.34 -8.91 -53.19
N LYS A 707 0.62 -9.22 -54.05
CA LYS A 707 0.56 -10.42 -54.90
C LYS A 707 0.73 -11.67 -54.03
N ALA A 708 1.74 -11.70 -53.17
CA ALA A 708 1.96 -12.83 -52.26
C ALA A 708 0.75 -13.08 -51.35
N LEU A 709 0.14 -12.01 -50.83
CA LEU A 709 -1.10 -12.10 -50.06
C LEU A 709 -2.25 -12.74 -50.88
N LYS A 710 -2.50 -12.22 -52.10
CA LYS A 710 -3.58 -12.73 -52.96
C LYS A 710 -3.35 -14.18 -53.38
N ASP A 711 -2.10 -14.58 -53.61
CA ASP A 711 -1.74 -15.96 -53.93
C ASP A 711 -2.07 -16.91 -52.76
N ILE A 712 -1.75 -16.51 -51.51
CA ILE A 712 -2.11 -17.27 -50.29
C ILE A 712 -3.63 -17.36 -50.14
N VAL A 713 -4.35 -16.24 -50.27
CA VAL A 713 -5.82 -16.23 -50.17
C VAL A 713 -6.45 -17.16 -51.21
N THR A 714 -5.97 -17.08 -52.45
CA THR A 714 -6.46 -17.91 -53.55
C THR A 714 -6.23 -19.39 -53.26
N ALA A 715 -5.01 -19.77 -52.86
CA ALA A 715 -4.63 -21.16 -52.64
C ALA A 715 -5.33 -21.79 -51.41
N ASP A 716 -5.41 -21.07 -50.29
CA ASP A 716 -5.80 -21.68 -49.01
C ASP A 716 -7.27 -21.51 -48.66
N PHE A 717 -7.92 -20.43 -49.12
CA PHE A 717 -9.29 -20.09 -48.71
C PHE A 717 -10.35 -20.30 -49.81
N SER A 718 -10.01 -20.18 -51.10
CA SER A 718 -11.02 -20.24 -52.18
C SER A 718 -11.88 -21.51 -52.17
N ASN A 719 -11.27 -22.64 -51.83
CA ASN A 719 -11.91 -23.96 -51.80
C ASN A 719 -12.28 -24.42 -50.37
N TRP A 720 -11.98 -23.63 -49.33
CA TRP A 720 -12.31 -23.96 -47.95
C TRP A 720 -13.64 -23.31 -47.58
N LYS A 721 -14.76 -24.01 -47.83
CA LYS A 721 -16.11 -23.47 -47.62
C LYS A 721 -16.65 -23.83 -46.23
N SER A 722 -17.35 -22.90 -45.61
CA SER A 722 -18.11 -23.14 -44.37
C SER A 722 -19.22 -24.15 -44.65
N PRO A 723 -19.29 -25.28 -43.93
CA PRO A 723 -20.28 -26.33 -44.23
C PRO A 723 -21.71 -25.89 -43.96
N LYS A 724 -21.94 -25.09 -42.91
CA LYS A 724 -23.23 -24.44 -42.66
C LYS A 724 -23.25 -23.00 -43.17
N PRO A 725 -24.39 -22.55 -43.74
CA PRO A 725 -24.52 -21.18 -44.22
C PRO A 725 -24.46 -20.18 -43.06
N PHE A 726 -24.06 -18.95 -43.37
CA PHE A 726 -24.11 -17.84 -42.43
C PHE A 726 -25.37 -17.01 -42.69
N THR A 727 -26.12 -16.73 -41.63
CA THR A 727 -27.11 -15.64 -41.60
C THR A 727 -26.92 -14.87 -40.31
N ARG A 728 -26.91 -13.53 -40.40
CA ARG A 728 -26.72 -12.67 -39.24
C ARG A 728 -27.81 -12.93 -38.19
N VAL A 729 -27.41 -13.18 -36.95
CA VAL A 729 -28.31 -13.22 -35.79
C VAL A 729 -28.68 -11.80 -35.39
N ALA A 730 -29.97 -11.49 -35.36
CA ALA A 730 -30.47 -10.16 -35.01
C ALA A 730 -30.52 -9.95 -33.49
N ASN A 731 -30.26 -8.72 -33.04
CA ASN A 731 -30.40 -8.31 -31.64
C ASN A 731 -31.19 -6.99 -31.55
N PRO A 732 -32.50 -7.00 -31.87
CA PRO A 732 -33.33 -5.80 -31.84
C PRO A 732 -33.51 -5.25 -30.42
N TYR A 733 -34.00 -4.01 -30.34
CA TYR A 733 -34.28 -3.36 -29.05
C TYR A 733 -35.38 -4.08 -28.27
N HIS A 734 -35.16 -4.21 -26.97
CA HIS A 734 -36.13 -4.66 -25.99
C HIS A 734 -36.31 -3.60 -24.91
N GLU A 735 -37.56 -3.36 -24.52
CA GLU A 735 -37.85 -2.46 -23.41
C GLU A 735 -37.58 -3.15 -22.07
N VAL A 736 -36.99 -2.40 -21.14
CA VAL A 736 -36.65 -2.86 -19.80
C VAL A 736 -37.40 -2.03 -18.78
N LYS A 737 -37.97 -2.69 -17.77
CA LYS A 737 -38.51 -2.01 -16.61
C LYS A 737 -37.37 -1.51 -15.73
N ALA A 738 -37.35 -0.21 -15.45
CA ALA A 738 -36.34 0.38 -14.57
C ALA A 738 -36.39 -0.28 -13.17
N GLN A 739 -35.20 -0.53 -12.63
CA GLN A 739 -35.03 -1.03 -11.26
C GLN A 739 -33.85 -0.34 -10.58
N ASN A 740 -33.90 -0.22 -9.26
CA ASN A 740 -32.75 0.17 -8.44
C ASN A 740 -32.39 -1.02 -7.55
N LYS A 741 -31.39 -1.81 -7.96
CA LYS A 741 -30.99 -3.06 -7.30
C LYS A 741 -29.63 -2.87 -6.65
N SER A 742 -29.58 -3.19 -5.35
CA SER A 742 -28.34 -3.27 -4.58
C SER A 742 -28.04 -4.72 -4.27
N VAL A 743 -26.79 -5.15 -4.44
CA VAL A 743 -26.34 -6.52 -4.16
C VAL A 743 -25.19 -6.46 -3.17
N GLU A 744 -25.33 -7.11 -2.02
CA GLU A 744 -24.31 -7.06 -0.97
C GLU A 744 -23.01 -7.76 -1.40
N ALA A 745 -21.89 -7.12 -1.10
CA ALA A 745 -20.54 -7.65 -1.21
C ALA A 745 -19.79 -7.37 0.10
N PRO A 746 -19.96 -8.23 1.12
CA PRO A 746 -19.36 -8.02 2.44
C PRO A 746 -17.83 -7.92 2.37
N ASP A 747 -17.24 -7.15 3.28
CA ASP A 747 -15.78 -7.03 3.45
C ASP A 747 -15.05 -6.50 2.20
N LYS A 748 -15.69 -5.56 1.49
CA LYS A 748 -15.11 -4.87 0.34
C LYS A 748 -14.98 -3.38 0.61
N ALA A 749 -13.74 -2.88 0.55
CA ALA A 749 -13.43 -1.46 0.75
C ALA A 749 -14.00 -0.55 -0.35
N ASN A 750 -14.29 -1.10 -1.55
CA ASN A 750 -14.87 -0.37 -2.67
C ASN A 750 -16.20 -1.00 -3.10
N ALA A 751 -17.12 -0.15 -3.53
CA ALA A 751 -18.37 -0.47 -4.20
C ALA A 751 -18.30 -0.13 -5.69
N PHE A 752 -19.15 -0.77 -6.48
CA PHE A 752 -19.31 -0.52 -7.90
C PHE A 752 -20.76 -0.13 -8.23
N PHE A 753 -20.91 0.83 -9.15
CA PHE A 753 -22.19 1.38 -9.57
C PHE A 753 -22.27 1.36 -11.09
N ILE A 754 -23.42 0.95 -11.63
CA ILE A 754 -23.81 1.12 -13.02
C ILE A 754 -25.21 1.74 -13.08
N ALA A 755 -25.41 2.72 -13.97
CA ALA A 755 -26.73 3.14 -14.42
C ALA A 755 -26.86 2.86 -15.92
N ILE A 756 -27.87 2.09 -16.33
CA ILE A 756 -28.01 1.57 -17.70
C ILE A 756 -29.42 1.78 -18.25
N GLN A 757 -29.52 2.18 -19.52
CA GLN A 757 -30.76 2.26 -20.28
C GLN A 757 -30.55 1.68 -21.69
N PRO A 758 -31.28 0.62 -22.08
CA PRO A 758 -31.39 0.22 -23.47
C PRO A 758 -32.05 1.32 -24.31
N LEU A 759 -31.52 1.57 -25.50
CA LEU A 759 -31.97 2.62 -26.41
C LEU A 759 -32.45 2.01 -27.72
N LYS A 760 -33.54 2.52 -28.26
CA LYS A 760 -34.04 2.17 -29.60
C LYS A 760 -33.38 3.06 -30.66
N ILE A 761 -32.06 2.91 -30.80
CA ILE A 761 -31.23 3.71 -31.71
C ILE A 761 -30.26 2.84 -32.51
N SER A 762 -29.90 3.25 -33.72
CA SER A 762 -28.84 2.66 -34.54
C SER A 762 -27.84 3.72 -34.98
N GLU A 763 -26.69 3.32 -35.53
CA GLU A 763 -25.69 4.26 -36.04
C GLU A 763 -26.18 5.13 -37.23
N THR A 764 -27.25 4.73 -37.90
CA THR A 764 -27.86 5.49 -39.01
C THR A 764 -28.98 6.42 -38.56
N ASP A 765 -29.38 6.37 -37.29
CA ASP A 765 -30.44 7.22 -36.75
C ASP A 765 -30.03 8.71 -36.80
N PRO A 766 -30.95 9.63 -37.13
CA PRO A 766 -30.68 11.07 -37.14
C PRO A 766 -30.10 11.61 -35.83
N ASP A 767 -30.47 11.03 -34.68
CA ASP A 767 -30.06 11.52 -33.36
C ASP A 767 -28.68 11.00 -32.92
N TYR A 768 -28.10 10.00 -33.61
CA TYR A 768 -26.90 9.30 -33.15
C TYR A 768 -25.68 10.22 -32.98
N ALA A 769 -25.47 11.17 -33.90
CA ALA A 769 -24.38 12.14 -33.80
C ALA A 769 -24.54 13.04 -32.56
N ALA A 770 -25.77 13.50 -32.30
CA ALA A 770 -26.10 14.34 -31.16
C ALA A 770 -25.87 13.60 -29.83
N LEU A 771 -26.34 12.36 -29.71
CA LEU A 771 -26.13 11.54 -28.50
C LEU A 771 -24.65 11.18 -28.29
N THR A 772 -23.89 10.96 -29.36
CA THR A 772 -22.45 10.70 -29.26
C THR A 772 -21.71 11.89 -28.62
N MET A 773 -22.03 13.12 -29.06
CA MET A 773 -21.46 14.32 -28.44
C MET A 773 -21.96 14.55 -27.02
N ALA A 774 -23.24 14.30 -26.75
CA ALA A 774 -23.79 14.35 -25.39
C ALA A 774 -23.02 13.43 -24.44
N ASN A 775 -22.80 12.16 -24.83
CA ASN A 775 -22.04 11.21 -24.04
C ASN A 775 -20.60 11.70 -23.80
N TYR A 776 -19.93 12.23 -24.83
CA TYR A 776 -18.55 12.71 -24.69
C TYR A 776 -18.44 13.86 -23.67
N MET A 777 -19.36 14.83 -23.68
CA MET A 777 -19.39 15.92 -22.70
C MET A 777 -19.83 15.46 -21.31
N LEU A 778 -20.72 14.48 -21.23
CA LEU A 778 -21.27 14.00 -19.96
C LEU A 778 -20.28 13.16 -19.16
N GLY A 779 -19.67 12.14 -19.78
CA GLY A 779 -18.80 11.19 -19.08
C GLY A 779 -17.87 10.35 -19.96
N GLY A 780 -17.99 10.42 -21.30
CA GLY A 780 -17.14 9.68 -22.24
C GLY A 780 -15.84 10.39 -22.62
N GLY A 781 -15.73 11.70 -22.36
CA GLY A 781 -14.50 12.47 -22.51
C GLY A 781 -13.55 12.29 -21.34
N PHE A 782 -12.24 12.53 -21.57
CA PHE A 782 -11.21 12.40 -20.56
C PHE A 782 -11.30 13.51 -19.52
N LEU A 783 -11.47 13.15 -18.24
CA LEU A 783 -11.41 13.92 -16.97
C LEU A 783 -12.12 15.30 -16.86
N ASN A 784 -12.41 16.01 -17.94
CA ASN A 784 -13.10 17.30 -18.02
C ASN A 784 -14.59 17.15 -18.41
N SER A 785 -15.13 15.93 -18.38
CA SER A 785 -16.56 15.69 -18.57
C SER A 785 -17.35 16.05 -17.31
N ARG A 786 -18.66 16.32 -17.45
CA ARG A 786 -19.50 16.79 -16.32
C ARG A 786 -19.50 15.84 -15.12
N LEU A 787 -19.68 14.54 -15.36
CA LEU A 787 -19.67 13.52 -14.31
C LEU A 787 -18.30 13.44 -13.61
N ALA A 788 -17.20 13.45 -14.36
CA ALA A 788 -15.86 13.44 -13.79
C ALA A 788 -15.54 14.70 -12.98
N THR A 789 -15.89 15.87 -13.51
CA THR A 789 -15.67 17.16 -12.83
C THR A 789 -16.46 17.24 -11.53
N ARG A 790 -17.73 16.82 -11.55
CA ARG A 790 -18.58 16.87 -10.36
C ARG A 790 -18.19 15.81 -9.33
N ILE A 791 -18.28 14.54 -9.71
CA ILE A 791 -18.24 13.41 -8.77
C ILE A 791 -16.80 13.15 -8.30
N ARG A 792 -15.81 13.28 -9.19
CA ARG A 792 -14.40 13.04 -8.86
C ARG A 792 -13.68 14.29 -8.38
N GLN A 793 -13.68 15.38 -9.16
CA GLN A 793 -12.82 16.53 -8.86
C GLN A 793 -13.38 17.45 -7.76
N LYS A 794 -14.68 17.78 -7.81
CA LYS A 794 -15.31 18.70 -6.86
C LYS A 794 -15.70 18.01 -5.56
N GLU A 795 -16.34 16.86 -5.64
CA GLU A 795 -16.95 16.20 -4.47
C GLU A 795 -16.13 15.06 -3.88
N GLY A 796 -15.10 14.57 -4.58
CA GLY A 796 -14.22 13.50 -4.10
C GLY A 796 -14.92 12.17 -3.79
N ILE A 797 -16.08 11.92 -4.42
CA ILE A 797 -16.92 10.75 -4.13
C ILE A 797 -16.35 9.46 -4.73
N SER A 798 -15.78 9.57 -5.93
CA SER A 798 -15.31 8.43 -6.73
C SER A 798 -13.96 8.76 -7.37
N TYR A 799 -13.06 7.79 -7.44
CA TYR A 799 -11.80 7.94 -8.16
C TYR A 799 -11.93 7.62 -9.67
N GLY A 800 -12.94 6.83 -10.05
CA GLY A 800 -13.19 6.42 -11.43
C GLY A 800 -14.68 6.47 -11.74
N VAL A 801 -15.08 7.39 -12.63
CA VAL A 801 -16.47 7.63 -13.04
C VAL A 801 -16.51 8.00 -14.53
N GLY A 802 -17.53 7.55 -15.25
CA GLY A 802 -17.67 7.87 -16.66
C GLY A 802 -18.98 7.39 -17.27
N SER A 803 -19.13 7.61 -18.59
CA SER A 803 -20.28 7.16 -19.37
C SER A 803 -19.89 6.62 -20.74
N GLN A 804 -20.71 5.70 -21.24
CA GLN A 804 -20.57 5.07 -22.55
C GLN A 804 -21.91 5.08 -23.28
N LEU A 805 -21.85 5.31 -24.59
CA LEU A 805 -22.95 5.15 -25.52
C LEU A 805 -22.55 4.10 -26.55
N SER A 806 -23.44 3.15 -26.83
CA SER A 806 -23.35 2.23 -27.95
C SER A 806 -24.62 2.29 -28.79
N ALA A 807 -24.47 2.11 -30.11
CA ALA A 807 -25.57 1.91 -31.04
C ALA A 807 -25.14 0.84 -32.05
N HIS A 808 -26.04 -0.05 -32.40
CA HIS A 808 -25.74 -1.13 -33.33
C HIS A 808 -25.76 -0.61 -34.79
N PRO A 809 -24.88 -1.10 -35.68
CA PRO A 809 -24.76 -0.58 -37.05
C PRO A 809 -25.90 -0.99 -38.00
N ILE A 810 -26.73 -1.97 -37.62
CA ILE A 810 -27.81 -2.54 -38.45
C ILE A 810 -29.14 -2.53 -37.69
N ASP A 811 -29.24 -3.29 -36.59
CA ASP A 811 -30.39 -3.25 -35.69
C ASP A 811 -30.60 -1.88 -35.03
N ASN A 812 -31.86 -1.53 -34.82
CA ASN A 812 -32.25 -0.34 -34.07
C ASN A 812 -32.18 -0.60 -32.55
N SER A 813 -30.99 -0.88 -32.05
CA SER A 813 -30.68 -1.18 -30.66
C SER A 813 -29.36 -0.56 -30.20
N GLY A 814 -29.33 -0.04 -28.98
CA GLY A 814 -28.15 0.57 -28.37
C GLY A 814 -28.28 0.62 -26.85
N THR A 815 -27.28 1.19 -26.18
CA THR A 815 -27.25 1.31 -24.73
C THR A 815 -26.59 2.62 -24.32
N PHE A 816 -27.17 3.31 -23.34
CA PHE A 816 -26.48 4.33 -22.55
C PHE A 816 -26.13 3.75 -21.18
N LEU A 817 -24.87 3.87 -20.78
CA LEU A 817 -24.34 3.33 -19.53
C LEU A 817 -23.49 4.38 -18.82
N THR A 818 -23.61 4.48 -17.50
CA THR A 818 -22.66 5.20 -16.65
C THR A 818 -22.13 4.26 -15.58
N TYR A 819 -20.91 4.51 -15.11
CA TYR A 819 -20.29 3.72 -14.05
C TYR A 819 -19.55 4.59 -13.05
N ALA A 820 -19.37 4.07 -11.83
CA ALA A 820 -18.50 4.66 -10.83
C ALA A 820 -17.93 3.62 -9.84
N ILE A 821 -16.71 3.87 -9.35
CA ILE A 821 -16.06 3.10 -8.28
C ILE A 821 -15.86 4.00 -7.06
N TYR A 822 -16.36 3.62 -5.89
CA TYR A 822 -16.50 4.52 -4.75
C TYR A 822 -16.47 3.76 -3.42
N ALA A 823 -16.21 4.44 -2.30
CA ALA A 823 -16.32 3.84 -0.97
C ALA A 823 -17.81 3.60 -0.61
N PRO A 824 -18.20 2.44 -0.04
CA PRO A 824 -19.61 2.09 0.19
C PRO A 824 -20.43 3.15 0.96
N GLU A 825 -19.79 3.92 1.85
CA GLU A 825 -20.46 4.98 2.62
C GLU A 825 -20.99 6.12 1.74
N ASN A 826 -20.43 6.29 0.54
CA ASN A 826 -20.82 7.35 -0.40
C ASN A 826 -21.96 6.95 -1.34
N ALA A 827 -22.57 5.77 -1.20
CA ALA A 827 -23.59 5.26 -2.14
C ALA A 827 -24.75 6.23 -2.40
N ALA A 828 -25.33 6.79 -1.35
CA ALA A 828 -26.45 7.73 -1.48
C ALA A 828 -26.02 9.07 -2.13
N ARG A 829 -24.82 9.55 -1.77
CA ARG A 829 -24.26 10.79 -2.33
C ARG A 829 -23.96 10.65 -3.82
N LEU A 830 -23.35 9.53 -4.21
CA LEU A 830 -23.07 9.22 -5.61
C LEU A 830 -24.36 9.16 -6.45
N GLU A 831 -25.38 8.44 -5.96
CA GLU A 831 -26.64 8.28 -6.68
C GLU A 831 -27.36 9.64 -6.85
N ALA A 832 -27.36 10.48 -5.82
CA ALA A 832 -27.90 11.83 -5.88
C ALA A 832 -27.12 12.70 -6.88
N ALA A 833 -25.78 12.72 -6.79
CA ALA A 833 -24.94 13.50 -7.69
C ALA A 833 -25.12 13.10 -9.16
N PHE A 834 -25.21 11.79 -9.44
CA PHE A 834 -25.54 11.28 -10.76
C PHE A 834 -26.91 11.77 -11.26
N LYS A 835 -27.97 11.59 -10.45
CA LYS A 835 -29.34 11.98 -10.82
C LYS A 835 -29.43 13.48 -11.09
N GLU A 836 -28.91 14.30 -10.19
CA GLU A 836 -28.93 15.76 -10.33
C GLU A 836 -28.16 16.22 -11.58
N GLU A 837 -27.01 15.60 -11.89
CA GLU A 837 -26.24 15.98 -13.08
C GLU A 837 -26.97 15.57 -14.38
N MET A 838 -27.64 14.43 -14.37
CA MET A 838 -28.49 14.00 -15.48
C MET A 838 -29.72 14.90 -15.65
N GLU A 839 -30.42 15.24 -14.57
CA GLU A 839 -31.58 16.14 -14.57
C GLU A 839 -31.19 17.51 -15.10
N LYS A 840 -30.09 18.07 -14.59
CA LYS A 840 -29.53 19.33 -15.08
C LYS A 840 -29.20 19.26 -16.56
N THR A 841 -28.58 18.17 -17.01
CA THR A 841 -28.24 17.99 -18.43
C THR A 841 -29.49 17.87 -19.31
N LEU A 842 -30.54 17.19 -18.86
CA LEU A 842 -31.82 17.07 -19.58
C LEU A 842 -32.69 18.33 -19.50
N LYS A 843 -32.47 19.21 -18.51
CA LYS A 843 -33.19 20.47 -18.35
C LYS A 843 -32.52 21.61 -19.11
N ASP A 844 -31.23 21.82 -18.88
CA ASP A 844 -30.50 23.01 -19.31
C ASP A 844 -29.58 22.74 -20.52
N GLY A 845 -29.30 21.47 -20.83
CA GLY A 845 -28.39 21.09 -21.92
C GLY A 845 -26.93 21.42 -21.63
N PHE A 846 -26.15 21.55 -22.71
CA PHE A 846 -24.74 21.95 -22.69
C PHE A 846 -24.58 23.38 -23.18
N THR A 847 -23.53 24.07 -22.74
CA THR A 847 -23.17 25.39 -23.26
C THR A 847 -22.52 25.29 -24.63
N ALA A 848 -22.49 26.41 -25.37
CA ALA A 848 -21.79 26.48 -26.65
C ALA A 848 -20.28 26.19 -26.48
N THR A 849 -19.65 26.72 -25.43
CA THR A 849 -18.23 26.50 -25.12
C THR A 849 -17.94 25.03 -24.85
N GLU A 850 -18.74 24.35 -24.01
CA GLU A 850 -18.57 22.91 -23.76
C GLU A 850 -18.62 22.11 -25.06
N LEU A 851 -19.55 22.44 -25.96
CA LEU A 851 -19.70 21.76 -27.24
C LEU A 851 -18.53 22.05 -28.19
N GLU A 852 -18.03 23.28 -28.27
CA GLU A 852 -16.89 23.62 -29.13
C GLU A 852 -15.63 22.87 -28.70
N GLU A 853 -15.32 22.89 -27.41
CA GLU A 853 -14.16 22.18 -26.84
C GLU A 853 -14.28 20.66 -27.06
N ALA A 854 -15.44 20.09 -26.73
CA ALA A 854 -15.71 18.68 -26.89
C ALA A 854 -15.62 18.25 -28.36
N ARG A 855 -16.17 19.05 -29.28
CA ARG A 855 -16.14 18.78 -30.72
C ARG A 855 -14.71 18.76 -31.24
N LYS A 856 -13.88 19.74 -30.85
CA LYS A 856 -12.47 19.79 -31.22
C LYS A 856 -11.76 18.52 -30.74
N GLY A 857 -11.90 18.17 -29.47
CA GLY A 857 -11.27 16.98 -28.88
C GLY A 857 -11.73 15.67 -29.52
N TYR A 858 -13.05 15.52 -29.74
CA TYR A 858 -13.62 14.32 -30.35
C TYR A 858 -13.23 14.14 -31.82
N LEU A 859 -13.25 15.21 -32.62
CA LEU A 859 -12.83 15.12 -34.03
C LEU A 859 -11.34 14.80 -34.15
N GLN A 860 -10.51 15.41 -33.31
CA GLN A 860 -9.08 15.09 -33.24
C GLN A 860 -8.84 13.64 -32.83
N SER A 861 -9.58 13.11 -31.84
CA SER A 861 -9.44 11.71 -31.41
C SER A 861 -9.81 10.71 -32.52
N ARG A 862 -10.84 11.02 -33.33
CA ARG A 862 -11.18 10.21 -34.52
C ARG A 862 -10.08 10.24 -35.57
N GLN A 863 -9.49 11.40 -35.83
CA GLN A 863 -8.36 11.53 -36.75
C GLN A 863 -7.16 10.70 -36.28
N VAL A 864 -6.83 10.77 -34.98
CA VAL A 864 -5.78 9.95 -34.37
C VAL A 864 -6.10 8.46 -34.54
N GLY A 865 -7.34 8.04 -34.29
CA GLY A 865 -7.76 6.65 -34.48
C GLY A 865 -7.57 6.13 -35.91
N ARG A 866 -7.80 6.96 -36.94
CA ARG A 866 -7.51 6.61 -38.34
C ARG A 866 -6.02 6.59 -38.67
N ALA A 867 -5.18 7.28 -37.90
CA ALA A 867 -3.73 7.21 -38.04
C ALA A 867 -3.12 5.96 -37.38
N GLN A 868 -3.88 5.21 -36.57
CA GLN A 868 -3.43 3.95 -35.96
C GLN A 868 -3.75 2.75 -36.88
N ASP A 869 -2.72 2.04 -37.32
CA ASP A 869 -2.84 1.01 -38.37
C ASP A 869 -3.72 -0.18 -37.95
N ASN A 870 -3.66 -0.60 -36.69
CA ASN A 870 -4.48 -1.67 -36.14
C ASN A 870 -5.98 -1.28 -36.08
N ALA A 871 -6.28 -0.07 -35.57
CA ALA A 871 -7.63 0.46 -35.50
C ALA A 871 -8.22 0.66 -36.91
N LEU A 872 -7.39 1.12 -37.86
CA LEU A 872 -7.79 1.28 -39.25
C LEU A 872 -8.07 -0.06 -39.93
N SER A 873 -7.22 -1.08 -39.72
CA SER A 873 -7.42 -2.43 -40.25
C SER A 873 -8.74 -3.06 -39.75
N GLY A 874 -9.01 -2.97 -38.45
CA GLY A 874 -10.28 -3.42 -37.87
C GLY A 874 -11.50 -2.65 -38.42
N LYS A 875 -11.37 -1.32 -38.58
CA LYS A 875 -12.42 -0.48 -39.17
C LYS A 875 -12.71 -0.87 -40.63
N LEU A 876 -11.69 -1.07 -41.46
CA LEU A 876 -11.84 -1.47 -42.85
C LEU A 876 -12.49 -2.87 -42.96
N ALA A 877 -12.11 -3.81 -42.10
CA ALA A 877 -12.77 -5.13 -42.03
C ALA A 877 -14.26 -5.00 -41.66
N ASN A 878 -14.61 -4.15 -40.69
CA ASN A 878 -16.01 -3.89 -40.35
C ASN A 878 -16.77 -3.20 -41.49
N TYR A 879 -16.15 -2.25 -42.19
CA TYR A 879 -16.80 -1.55 -43.31
C TYR A 879 -17.00 -2.45 -44.54
N ALA A 880 -16.09 -3.39 -44.78
CA ALA A 880 -16.31 -4.43 -45.78
C ALA A 880 -17.52 -5.32 -45.44
N TYR A 881 -17.78 -5.59 -44.15
CA TYR A 881 -18.96 -6.33 -43.70
C TYR A 881 -20.25 -5.50 -43.87
N LEU A 882 -20.23 -4.23 -43.45
CA LEU A 882 -21.37 -3.32 -43.48
C LEU A 882 -21.63 -2.72 -44.86
N ASN A 883 -20.81 -3.03 -45.86
CA ASN A 883 -20.81 -2.40 -47.19
C ASN A 883 -20.71 -0.86 -47.11
N ARG A 884 -19.78 -0.37 -46.28
CA ARG A 884 -19.50 1.07 -46.07
C ARG A 884 -18.14 1.47 -46.64
N THR A 885 -17.95 2.78 -46.81
CA THR A 885 -16.65 3.41 -47.10
C THR A 885 -16.36 4.47 -46.02
N LEU A 886 -15.15 5.02 -45.99
CA LEU A 886 -14.79 6.10 -45.07
C LEU A 886 -15.58 7.39 -45.33
N LYS A 887 -16.28 7.49 -46.47
CA LYS A 887 -17.32 8.52 -46.67
C LYS A 887 -18.34 8.57 -45.53
N TRP A 888 -18.67 7.43 -44.92
CA TRP A 888 -19.54 7.39 -43.75
C TRP A 888 -18.94 8.12 -42.54
N ASP A 889 -17.62 8.00 -42.29
CA ASP A 889 -16.93 8.76 -41.25
C ASP A 889 -16.98 10.26 -41.54
N GLU A 890 -16.72 10.66 -42.80
CA GLU A 890 -16.76 12.06 -43.21
C GLU A 890 -18.16 12.67 -43.00
N ASP A 891 -19.21 11.96 -43.44
CA ASP A 891 -20.59 12.41 -43.29
C ASP A 891 -21.00 12.48 -41.81
N PHE A 892 -20.55 11.52 -41.00
CA PHE A 892 -20.77 11.54 -39.55
C PHE A 892 -20.05 12.73 -38.89
N GLU A 893 -18.79 12.99 -39.24
CA GLU A 893 -18.04 14.14 -38.74
C GLU A 893 -18.68 15.47 -39.17
N ASN A 894 -19.24 15.56 -40.38
CA ASN A 894 -19.98 16.72 -40.84
C ASN A 894 -21.28 16.92 -40.03
N LYS A 895 -22.00 15.85 -39.70
CA LYS A 895 -23.15 15.91 -38.78
C LYS A 895 -22.71 16.45 -37.40
N ILE A 896 -21.60 15.95 -36.85
CA ILE A 896 -21.04 16.43 -35.57
C ILE A 896 -20.68 17.92 -35.66
N LYS A 897 -20.07 18.37 -36.77
CA LYS A 897 -19.74 19.77 -37.04
C LYS A 897 -20.96 20.68 -37.25
N ALA A 898 -22.14 20.12 -37.55
CA ALA A 898 -23.37 20.89 -37.71
C ALA A 898 -24.20 20.98 -36.42
N LEU A 899 -23.86 20.22 -35.37
CA LEU A 899 -24.64 20.20 -34.12
C LEU A 899 -24.67 21.56 -33.43
N THR A 900 -25.82 21.89 -32.85
CA THR A 900 -26.00 23.00 -31.91
C THR A 900 -26.34 22.44 -30.52
N PRO A 901 -26.12 23.22 -29.44
CA PRO A 901 -26.56 22.81 -28.11
C PRO A 901 -28.04 22.41 -28.03
N GLU A 902 -28.91 23.16 -28.70
CA GLU A 902 -30.35 22.88 -28.82
C GLU A 902 -30.59 21.49 -29.43
N SER A 903 -29.95 21.17 -30.57
CA SER A 903 -30.13 19.88 -31.25
C SER A 903 -29.69 18.69 -30.39
N ILE A 904 -28.65 18.88 -29.56
CA ILE A 904 -28.16 17.86 -28.62
C ILE A 904 -29.17 17.66 -27.50
N LEU A 905 -29.69 18.75 -26.92
CA LEU A 905 -30.71 18.69 -25.88
C LEU A 905 -31.99 18.00 -26.39
N THR A 906 -32.46 18.34 -27.60
CA THR A 906 -33.61 17.69 -28.23
C THR A 906 -33.41 16.18 -28.39
N ALA A 907 -32.26 15.77 -28.93
CA ALA A 907 -31.93 14.35 -29.09
C ALA A 907 -31.84 13.62 -27.75
N MET A 908 -31.23 14.23 -26.73
CA MET A 908 -31.16 13.66 -25.38
C MET A 908 -32.56 13.48 -24.77
N ARG A 909 -33.42 14.50 -24.81
CA ARG A 909 -34.80 14.41 -24.26
C ARG A 909 -35.65 13.37 -24.96
N LYS A 910 -35.40 13.15 -26.25
CA LYS A 910 -36.12 12.14 -27.03
C LYS A 910 -35.71 10.70 -26.67
N ASN A 911 -34.43 10.48 -26.33
CA ASN A 911 -33.88 9.14 -26.23
C ASN A 911 -33.51 8.69 -24.80
N ILE A 912 -33.14 9.63 -23.91
CA ILE A 912 -32.73 9.34 -22.53
C ILE A 912 -33.86 9.76 -21.59
N ASP A 913 -34.31 8.82 -20.77
CA ASP A 913 -35.39 9.01 -19.81
C ASP A 913 -34.94 8.48 -18.45
N LEU A 914 -34.75 9.39 -17.49
CA LEU A 914 -34.33 9.05 -16.13
C LEU A 914 -35.23 8.02 -15.44
N SER A 915 -36.52 7.98 -15.77
CA SER A 915 -37.48 7.01 -15.23
C SER A 915 -37.30 5.60 -15.81
N LYS A 916 -36.56 5.48 -16.93
CA LYS A 916 -36.22 4.21 -17.60
C LYS A 916 -34.81 3.72 -17.31
N ILE A 917 -34.00 4.47 -16.56
CA ILE A 917 -32.64 4.05 -16.18
C ILE A 917 -32.71 3.04 -15.03
N SER A 918 -32.11 1.87 -15.24
CA SER A 918 -31.86 0.90 -14.17
C SER A 918 -30.53 1.19 -13.47
N ILE A 919 -30.56 1.27 -12.14
CA ILE A 919 -29.38 1.45 -11.29
C ILE A 919 -29.05 0.12 -10.64
N LEU A 920 -27.82 -0.34 -10.83
CA LEU A 920 -27.29 -1.58 -10.27
C LEU A 920 -26.04 -1.24 -9.47
N LYS A 921 -25.99 -1.65 -8.20
CA LYS A 921 -24.84 -1.37 -7.33
C LYS A 921 -24.47 -2.55 -6.44
N SER A 922 -23.19 -2.68 -6.11
CA SER A 922 -22.70 -3.69 -5.18
C SER A 922 -21.56 -3.15 -4.32
N GLY A 923 -21.51 -3.54 -3.05
CA GLY A 923 -20.53 -3.10 -2.05
C GLY A 923 -20.88 -3.62 -0.65
N ASP A 924 -20.05 -3.33 0.34
CA ASP A 924 -20.32 -3.63 1.76
C ASP A 924 -21.19 -2.53 2.39
N PHE A 925 -22.49 -2.55 2.07
CA PHE A 925 -23.43 -1.53 2.52
C PHE A 925 -23.84 -1.76 3.98
N GLU A 926 -23.93 -3.01 4.42
CA GLU A 926 -24.22 -3.33 5.82
C GLU A 926 -23.06 -2.93 6.73
N GLY A 927 -21.81 -3.20 6.33
CA GLY A 927 -20.62 -2.76 7.06
C GLY A 927 -20.53 -1.24 7.17
N ALA A 928 -20.83 -0.51 6.08
CA ALA A 928 -20.92 0.94 6.09
C ALA A 928 -22.00 1.47 7.04
N ALA A 929 -23.19 0.85 7.06
CA ALA A 929 -24.27 1.24 7.96
C ALA A 929 -23.92 1.03 9.45
N LYS A 930 -23.25 -0.08 9.78
CA LYS A 930 -22.76 -0.37 11.14
C LYS A 930 -21.75 0.69 11.60
N LYS A 931 -20.73 0.99 10.79
CA LYS A 931 -19.75 2.05 11.07
C LYS A 931 -20.41 3.42 11.30
N ALA A 932 -21.42 3.76 10.50
CA ALA A 932 -22.16 5.01 10.66
C ALA A 932 -22.98 5.07 11.97
N ALA A 933 -23.59 3.95 12.37
CA ALA A 933 -24.34 3.86 13.63
C ALA A 933 -23.40 3.97 14.86
N GLU A 934 -22.26 3.31 14.83
CA GLU A 934 -21.23 3.41 15.88
C GLU A 934 -20.75 4.85 16.06
N LYS A 935 -20.49 5.55 14.96
CA LYS A 935 -20.07 6.97 14.98
C LYS A 935 -21.13 7.90 15.58
N LYS A 936 -22.42 7.67 15.29
CA LYS A 936 -23.54 8.44 15.88
C LYS A 936 -23.69 8.20 17.38
N THR A 937 -23.50 6.96 17.83
CA THR A 937 -23.57 6.60 19.25
C THR A 937 -22.43 7.26 20.05
N GLN A 938 -21.23 7.37 19.47
CA GLN A 938 -20.11 8.09 20.08
C GLN A 938 -20.33 9.60 20.16
N THR A 939 -20.94 10.23 19.15
CA THR A 939 -21.26 11.68 19.19
C THR A 939 -22.43 12.00 20.13
N GLY A 940 -23.45 11.14 20.21
CA GLY A 940 -24.60 11.35 21.12
C GLY A 940 -24.26 11.18 22.60
N ALA A 941 -23.21 10.42 22.93
CA ALA A 941 -22.71 10.29 24.30
C ALA A 941 -21.94 11.55 24.79
N MET A 942 -21.48 12.43 23.89
CA MET A 942 -20.80 13.69 24.27
C MET A 942 -21.76 14.88 24.46
N GLU A 943 -22.98 14.84 23.93
CA GLU A 943 -23.98 15.93 24.08
C GLU A 943 -24.91 15.76 25.29
N GLY A 944 -24.81 14.64 26.03
CA GLY A 944 -25.72 14.28 27.14
C GLY A 944 -25.28 14.70 28.55
N ALA A 945 -24.26 15.53 28.72
CA ALA A 945 -23.87 16.04 30.04
C ALA A 945 -24.47 17.44 30.27
N PRO A 946 -25.45 17.62 31.19
CA PRO A 946 -25.94 18.95 31.52
C PRO A 946 -24.83 19.72 32.21
N LYS A 947 -24.46 20.88 31.65
CA LYS A 947 -23.71 21.90 32.38
C LYS A 947 -24.52 22.31 33.61
N LYS A 948 -24.03 21.95 34.80
CA LYS A 948 -24.43 22.60 36.04
C LYS A 948 -23.46 23.75 36.31
N ASP A 949 -24.04 24.92 36.52
CA ASP A 949 -23.42 26.11 37.11
C ASP A 949 -22.84 25.82 38.50
#